data_AF-A0A353RLW0-F1
#
_entry.id   AF-A0A353RLW0-F1
#
_cell.length_a   1.000
_cell.length_b   1.000
_cell.length_c   1.000
_cell.angle_alpha   90.00
_cell.angle_beta   90.00
_cell.angle_gamma   90.00
#
_symmetry.space_group_name_H-M   'P 1'
#
loop_
_entity.id
_entity.type
_entity.pdbx_description
1 polymer ?
#
loop_
_entity_poly.entity_id
_entity_poly.type
_entity_poly.pdbx_seq_one_letter_code
_entity_poly.pdbx_strand_id
1 'polypeptide(L)'
;MSLFEHQKILRWRNTLRRAVYGQKLIRGFDAIERIANNYADSDLPIGSYADEVIEDFVGNFSISFELKRPYKSVIDDMKKKETYDLNMPFPWFFGSMEFTLEREVPLTEAEKDAIFETQYAPEIVRTFIDEIEIDAIAEDGTERPLDLDFTLLSNYNRGVPLEVKLASRVTQNITRRQIKHLRFRANTTVEASSKIILRSVYLYYRTKHLNESIVRNSRVNNDIINKVEVSTDLNTSLNSETQIKTDAALIYTPLSDKELRDPRKEDREAAATLVSFLNEHLEMAHKVIWYSMDASRLFGLLDGYIAPNSGGKSVASVVENKIMGIVGNNLVLKVVPGERLDPVFKGVEDLLAYYQPTTKPDPFRISVPTKGVYAESVMGKCNSCEEIDDSRHWRFSEVPCDAKATTIDPISTSTRRSDVGNLQVKDLPSSIIAMQMAPASPDPTGLGAALNLLGKSDVFKDMTGLAGTQANALKALETTSQSVTDLVGMAADLKKQDAMKKDIGKTLKTIQEAESSKQISRDQANKLAYSALSSMVGEPTAKPANLTQEKDVQDLIKSQSQQKAPNIKISRGTELVEVNEPKTGGTGIYFDYTVPGIVPIIAQPSSMTCWATVATMMMSWKDKKSHTIEAAMDKAGAKYRAMFDANQGLPAEEHGDFAKACKMTGEPPMCYTVNGMRELLELHGPLIVIADEAPGDLWAIHARVVRGIYGDGTVDGTSLRINDPAGGRRYTESFRAFTTKYEEVADAPRLQVMHF
;
A
#
# COMPACT_ATOMS: atom_id res chain seq x y z
N MET A 1 23.56 -45.34 10.63
CA MET A 1 23.24 -44.09 9.90
C MET A 1 24.55 -43.36 9.64
N SER A 2 24.79 -42.84 8.44
CA SER A 2 26.02 -42.11 8.12
C SER A 2 25.79 -40.60 8.09
N LEU A 3 26.83 -39.81 8.33
CA LEU A 3 26.75 -38.35 8.24
C LEU A 3 26.35 -37.89 6.82
N PHE A 4 25.78 -36.69 6.74
CA PHE A 4 25.42 -36.00 5.51
C PHE A 4 26.58 -35.14 5.03
N GLU A 5 27.21 -35.60 3.96
CA GLU A 5 28.16 -34.84 3.15
C GLU A 5 27.48 -34.30 1.89
N HIS A 6 28.13 -33.38 1.17
CA HIS A 6 27.58 -32.73 -0.03
C HIS A 6 27.00 -33.73 -1.05
N GLN A 7 27.73 -34.82 -1.36
CA GLN A 7 27.27 -35.83 -2.32
C GLN A 7 25.98 -36.52 -1.87
N LYS A 8 25.86 -36.85 -0.57
CA LYS A 8 24.67 -37.50 -0.01
C LYS A 8 23.47 -36.55 0.00
N ILE A 9 23.71 -35.28 0.32
CA ILE A 9 22.68 -34.23 0.29
C ILE A 9 22.16 -34.04 -1.14
N LEU A 10 23.05 -33.96 -2.14
CA LEU A 10 22.66 -33.84 -3.55
C LEU A 10 21.87 -35.07 -4.02
N ARG A 11 22.30 -36.28 -3.67
CA ARG A 11 21.58 -37.52 -4.01
C ARG A 11 20.12 -37.52 -3.53
N TRP A 12 19.86 -36.94 -2.35
CA TRP A 12 18.54 -36.91 -1.73
C TRP A 12 17.92 -35.51 -1.70
N ARG A 13 18.39 -34.59 -2.55
CA ARG A 13 17.99 -33.18 -2.55
C ARG A 13 16.48 -33.01 -2.60
N ASN A 14 15.81 -33.65 -3.55
CA ASN A 14 14.36 -33.50 -3.77
C ASN A 14 13.54 -33.99 -2.58
N THR A 15 14.03 -35.04 -1.90
CA THR A 15 13.41 -35.61 -0.70
C THR A 15 13.62 -34.71 0.51
N LEU A 16 14.88 -34.35 0.79
CA LEU A 16 15.24 -33.57 1.98
C LEU A 16 14.70 -32.14 1.90
N ARG A 17 14.73 -31.50 0.72
CA ARG A 17 14.23 -30.13 0.51
C ARG A 17 12.75 -29.97 0.87
N ARG A 18 11.95 -31.03 0.78
CA ARG A 18 10.52 -31.01 1.17
C ARG A 18 10.30 -31.06 2.68
N ALA A 19 11.27 -31.57 3.43
CA ALA A 19 11.16 -31.74 4.87
C ALA A 19 11.91 -30.67 5.68
N VAL A 20 12.83 -29.93 5.04
CA VAL A 20 13.59 -28.84 5.67
C VAL A 20 12.88 -27.52 5.44
N TYR A 21 12.61 -26.79 6.52
CA TYR A 21 11.97 -25.47 6.50
C TYR A 21 12.99 -24.35 6.77
N GLY A 22 12.77 -23.18 6.20
CA GLY A 22 13.61 -21.99 6.40
C GLY A 22 14.42 -21.60 5.16
N GLN A 23 14.36 -20.32 4.79
CA GLN A 23 14.93 -19.82 3.54
C GLN A 23 16.46 -20.03 3.46
N LYS A 24 17.18 -19.87 4.59
CA LYS A 24 18.64 -20.07 4.64
C LYS A 24 19.05 -21.53 4.41
N LEU A 25 18.31 -22.48 4.98
CA LEU A 25 18.56 -23.92 4.80
C LEU A 25 18.19 -24.39 3.40
N ILE A 26 17.06 -23.91 2.87
CA ILE A 26 16.62 -24.22 1.50
C ILE A 26 17.66 -23.73 0.48
N ARG A 27 18.19 -22.52 0.65
CA ARG A 27 19.29 -21.99 -0.18
C ARG A 27 20.54 -22.87 -0.13
N GLY A 28 20.80 -23.52 1.01
CA GLY A 28 21.92 -24.45 1.16
C GLY A 28 21.94 -25.58 0.13
N PHE A 29 20.78 -26.08 -0.32
CA PHE A 29 20.73 -27.14 -1.35
C PHE A 29 21.24 -26.63 -2.70
N ASP A 30 20.81 -25.43 -3.10
CA ASP A 30 21.20 -24.80 -4.37
C ASP A 30 22.66 -24.31 -4.29
N ALA A 31 23.13 -23.91 -3.11
CA ALA A 31 24.53 -23.57 -2.86
C ALA A 31 25.45 -24.79 -2.99
N ILE A 32 25.10 -25.94 -2.39
CA ILE A 32 25.89 -27.17 -2.50
C ILE A 32 26.02 -27.63 -3.95
N GLU A 33 24.96 -27.52 -4.75
CA GLU A 33 24.98 -27.84 -6.19
C GLU A 33 25.96 -26.93 -6.95
N ARG A 34 25.87 -25.61 -6.73
CA ARG A 34 26.79 -24.64 -7.36
C ARG A 34 28.25 -24.87 -6.95
N ILE A 35 28.50 -25.15 -5.67
CA ILE A 35 29.84 -25.49 -5.15
C ILE A 35 30.38 -26.76 -5.80
N ALA A 36 29.56 -27.82 -5.90
CA ALA A 36 29.97 -29.08 -6.50
C ALA A 36 30.32 -28.95 -7.99
N ASN A 37 29.65 -28.03 -8.70
CA ASN A 37 29.91 -27.72 -10.10
C ASN A 37 30.97 -26.62 -10.30
N ASN A 38 31.72 -26.24 -9.25
CA ASN A 38 32.71 -25.15 -9.28
C ASN A 38 32.17 -23.84 -9.88
N TYR A 39 30.89 -23.54 -9.67
CA TYR A 39 30.23 -22.33 -10.17
C TYR A 39 30.24 -22.19 -11.71
N ALA A 40 30.45 -23.28 -12.47
CA ALA A 40 30.61 -23.25 -13.92
C ALA A 40 29.40 -22.66 -14.68
N ASP A 41 28.19 -22.91 -14.18
CA ASP A 41 26.93 -22.42 -14.77
C ASP A 41 26.23 -21.37 -13.88
N SER A 42 26.93 -20.81 -12.90
CA SER A 42 26.36 -19.78 -12.03
C SER A 42 26.79 -18.40 -12.47
N ASP A 43 25.81 -17.54 -12.71
CA ASP A 43 25.97 -16.12 -13.04
C ASP A 43 26.30 -15.32 -11.76
N LEU A 44 27.43 -15.63 -11.12
CA LEU A 44 27.85 -15.03 -9.84
C LEU A 44 29.31 -14.58 -9.87
N PRO A 45 29.61 -13.39 -9.30
CA PRO A 45 30.98 -12.89 -9.16
C PRO A 45 31.84 -13.80 -8.27
N ILE A 46 33.16 -13.66 -8.42
CA ILE A 46 34.15 -14.39 -7.60
C ILE A 46 34.21 -13.85 -6.16
N GLY A 47 34.09 -12.52 -6.01
CA GLY A 47 34.07 -11.82 -4.72
C GLY A 47 32.77 -11.07 -4.51
N SER A 48 32.83 -9.91 -3.85
CA SER A 48 31.65 -9.04 -3.73
C SER A 48 31.31 -8.38 -5.07
N TYR A 49 30.05 -8.00 -5.28
CA TYR A 49 29.66 -7.26 -6.48
C TYR A 49 30.45 -5.95 -6.64
N ALA A 50 30.87 -5.33 -5.52
CA ALA A 50 31.70 -4.13 -5.54
C ALA A 50 33.14 -4.36 -6.06
N ASP A 51 33.61 -5.61 -6.08
CA ASP A 51 34.96 -5.98 -6.52
C ASP A 51 35.01 -6.25 -8.03
N GLU A 52 33.87 -6.29 -8.70
CA GLU A 52 33.83 -6.43 -10.15
C GLU A 52 34.26 -5.13 -10.86
N VAL A 53 34.91 -5.30 -12.01
CA VAL A 53 35.28 -4.20 -12.88
C VAL A 53 34.03 -3.65 -13.54
N ILE A 54 33.91 -2.32 -13.54
CA ILE A 54 32.80 -1.61 -14.16
C ILE A 54 32.96 -1.63 -15.67
N GLU A 55 31.93 -2.10 -16.37
CA GLU A 55 31.90 -2.16 -17.84
C GLU A 55 31.56 -0.80 -18.44
N ASP A 56 30.57 -0.11 -17.89
CA ASP A 56 30.15 1.22 -18.36
C ASP A 56 29.51 2.07 -17.26
N PHE A 57 29.57 3.38 -17.48
CA PHE A 57 28.80 4.39 -16.78
C PHE A 57 27.74 4.97 -17.70
N VAL A 58 26.55 5.23 -17.16
CA VAL A 58 25.47 5.93 -17.86
C VAL A 58 24.75 6.83 -16.87
N GLY A 59 24.38 8.03 -17.29
CA GLY A 59 23.65 8.92 -16.42
C GLY A 59 23.31 10.26 -17.04
N ASN A 60 22.91 11.19 -16.19
CA ASN A 60 22.72 12.59 -16.52
C ASN A 60 22.98 13.46 -15.29
N PHE A 61 23.34 14.71 -15.54
CA PHE A 61 23.44 15.73 -14.51
C PHE A 61 22.83 17.02 -15.03
N SER A 62 22.39 17.87 -14.11
CA SER A 62 21.92 19.21 -14.44
C SER A 62 22.83 20.28 -13.89
N ILE A 63 23.10 21.30 -14.70
CA ILE A 63 24.05 22.38 -14.39
C ILE A 63 23.49 23.71 -14.90
N SER A 64 23.59 24.77 -14.10
CA SER A 64 23.11 26.10 -14.48
C SER A 64 24.28 27.09 -14.52
N PHE A 65 24.26 27.97 -15.52
CA PHE A 65 25.31 28.98 -15.73
C PHE A 65 24.74 30.39 -15.56
N GLU A 66 25.46 31.22 -14.81
CA GLU A 66 25.29 32.67 -14.75
C GLU A 66 26.66 33.29 -15.07
N LEU A 67 26.94 33.49 -16.35
CA LEU A 67 28.24 33.98 -16.80
C LEU A 67 28.26 35.50 -16.80
N LYS A 68 29.34 36.09 -16.28
CA LYS A 68 29.57 37.52 -16.48
C LYS A 68 30.27 37.74 -17.82
N ARG A 69 29.80 38.76 -18.55
CA ARG A 69 30.38 39.19 -19.82
C ARG A 69 31.83 39.66 -19.61
N PRO A 70 32.83 39.00 -20.23
CA PRO A 70 34.18 39.53 -20.27
C PRO A 70 34.25 40.74 -21.21
N TYR A 71 35.19 41.66 -20.97
CA TYR A 71 35.41 42.80 -21.86
C TYR A 71 35.76 42.30 -23.26
N LYS A 72 34.99 42.70 -24.27
CA LYS A 72 35.23 42.34 -25.67
C LYS A 72 34.92 43.55 -26.52
N SER A 73 35.95 44.11 -27.15
CA SER A 73 35.86 45.34 -27.96
C SER A 73 34.72 45.28 -28.99
N VAL A 74 34.51 44.12 -29.60
CA VAL A 74 33.41 43.87 -30.56
C VAL A 74 32.02 44.13 -29.96
N ILE A 75 31.81 43.96 -28.65
CA ILE A 75 30.53 44.23 -27.96
C ILE A 75 30.54 45.58 -27.28
N ASP A 76 31.64 45.91 -26.61
CA ASP A 76 31.76 47.13 -25.81
C ASP A 76 31.77 48.40 -26.65
N ASP A 77 32.21 48.33 -27.90
CA ASP A 77 32.30 49.46 -28.82
C ASP A 77 31.08 49.56 -29.78
N MET A 78 30.09 48.66 -29.68
CA MET A 78 28.88 48.73 -30.49
C MET A 78 28.02 49.96 -30.15
N LYS A 79 27.44 50.57 -31.19
CA LYS A 79 26.54 51.72 -31.08
C LYS A 79 25.20 51.39 -31.73
N LYS A 80 24.12 51.88 -31.13
CA LYS A 80 22.75 51.81 -31.67
C LYS A 80 22.33 53.19 -32.16
N LYS A 81 21.40 53.24 -33.11
CA LYS A 81 20.78 54.49 -33.57
C LYS A 81 19.49 54.72 -32.80
N GLU A 82 19.42 55.83 -32.06
CA GLU A 82 18.19 56.27 -31.41
C GLU A 82 17.59 57.44 -32.20
N THR A 83 16.29 57.37 -32.47
CA THR A 83 15.54 58.42 -33.17
C THR A 83 14.75 59.25 -32.16
N TYR A 84 14.98 60.57 -32.18
CA TYR A 84 14.29 61.52 -31.31
C TYR A 84 13.30 62.36 -32.13
N ASP A 85 12.02 62.31 -31.77
CA ASP A 85 10.96 63.13 -32.39
C ASP A 85 10.89 64.50 -31.72
N LEU A 86 11.49 65.50 -32.36
CA LEU A 86 11.50 66.88 -31.89
C LEU A 86 10.25 67.60 -32.39
N ASN A 87 9.09 67.24 -31.83
CA ASN A 87 7.81 67.84 -32.23
C ASN A 87 7.64 69.20 -31.54
N MET A 88 7.86 70.29 -32.28
CA MET A 88 7.65 71.67 -31.78
C MET A 88 6.38 72.28 -32.38
N PRO A 89 5.43 72.78 -31.56
CA PRO A 89 4.28 73.51 -32.07
C PRO A 89 4.71 74.88 -32.61
N PHE A 90 4.41 75.13 -33.90
CA PHE A 90 4.79 76.38 -34.58
C PHE A 90 3.65 77.42 -34.52
N PRO A 91 3.91 78.72 -34.26
CA PRO A 91 2.85 79.65 -33.83
C PRO A 91 1.90 80.15 -34.93
N TRP A 92 2.14 79.86 -36.22
CA TRP A 92 1.42 80.49 -37.34
C TRP A 92 0.85 79.51 -38.39
N PHE A 93 0.80 78.21 -38.09
CA PHE A 93 0.12 77.20 -38.92
C PHE A 93 -0.48 76.10 -38.03
N PHE A 94 -1.64 75.54 -38.39
CA PHE A 94 -2.30 74.44 -37.66
C PHE A 94 -1.65 73.06 -37.97
N GLY A 95 -0.32 72.99 -37.96
CA GLY A 95 0.44 71.76 -38.22
C GLY A 95 1.71 71.70 -37.38
N SER A 96 2.04 70.51 -36.88
CA SER A 96 3.29 70.22 -36.18
C SER A 96 4.42 69.97 -37.19
N MET A 97 5.61 70.51 -36.96
CA MET A 97 6.79 70.14 -37.75
C MET A 97 7.43 68.92 -37.09
N GLU A 98 7.33 67.77 -37.75
CA GLU A 98 7.98 66.53 -37.33
C GLU A 98 9.44 66.55 -37.79
N PHE A 99 10.37 66.70 -36.84
CA PHE A 99 11.79 66.50 -37.07
C PHE A 99 12.25 65.25 -36.33
N THR A 100 12.69 64.25 -37.08
CA THR A 100 13.34 63.05 -36.56
C THR A 100 14.85 63.28 -36.54
N LEU A 101 15.50 63.13 -35.38
CA LEU A 101 16.94 63.22 -35.25
C LEU A 101 17.51 61.84 -34.90
N GLU A 102 18.29 61.25 -35.81
CA GLU A 102 18.99 59.97 -35.59
C GLU A 102 20.37 60.23 -34.96
N ARG A 103 20.61 59.71 -33.76
CA ARG A 103 21.90 59.81 -33.07
C ARG A 103 22.47 58.42 -32.75
N GLU A 104 23.75 58.21 -33.04
CA GLU A 104 24.47 57.01 -32.62
C GLU A 104 24.88 57.12 -31.15
N VAL A 105 24.30 56.24 -30.33
CA VAL A 105 24.52 56.16 -28.87
C VAL A 105 25.18 54.81 -28.55
N PRO A 106 26.19 54.74 -27.67
CA PRO A 106 26.73 53.45 -27.23
C PRO A 106 25.62 52.60 -26.61
N LEU A 107 25.68 51.27 -26.80
CA LEU A 107 24.72 50.37 -26.16
C LEU A 107 24.80 50.51 -24.63
N THR A 108 23.65 50.42 -23.97
CA THR A 108 23.60 50.30 -22.51
C THR A 108 24.22 48.97 -22.06
N GLU A 109 24.72 48.90 -20.82
CA GLU A 109 25.31 47.65 -20.29
C GLU A 109 24.32 46.46 -20.36
N ALA A 110 23.02 46.71 -20.17
CA ALA A 110 21.98 45.68 -20.30
C ALA A 110 21.82 45.15 -21.75
N GLU A 111 21.94 46.03 -22.75
CA GLU A 111 21.87 45.64 -24.17
C GLU A 111 23.13 44.87 -24.60
N LYS A 112 24.30 45.28 -24.10
CA LYS A 112 25.56 44.54 -24.30
C LYS A 112 25.51 43.15 -23.68
N ASP A 113 24.98 43.03 -22.47
CA ASP A 113 24.78 41.74 -21.78
C ASP A 113 23.79 40.86 -22.54
N ALA A 114 22.68 41.41 -23.06
CA ALA A 114 21.73 40.66 -23.87
C ALA A 114 22.36 40.08 -25.15
N ILE A 115 23.25 40.82 -25.81
CA ILE A 115 23.99 40.32 -26.98
C ILE A 115 24.98 39.22 -26.58
N PHE A 116 25.70 39.40 -25.47
CA PHE A 116 26.62 38.37 -24.97
C PHE A 116 25.88 37.06 -24.66
N GLU A 117 24.77 37.14 -23.95
CA GLU A 117 23.96 35.97 -23.56
C GLU A 117 23.35 35.24 -24.76
N THR A 118 23.00 35.96 -25.84
CA THR A 118 22.38 35.37 -27.02
C THR A 118 23.40 34.84 -28.05
N GLN A 119 24.52 35.52 -28.25
CA GLN A 119 25.45 35.21 -29.34
C GLN A 119 26.72 34.46 -28.90
N TYR A 120 27.18 34.66 -27.66
CA TYR A 120 28.50 34.15 -27.23
C TYR A 120 28.39 33.12 -26.10
N ALA A 121 27.50 33.33 -25.12
CA ALA A 121 27.33 32.42 -24.00
C ALA A 121 27.00 30.96 -24.40
N PRO A 122 26.16 30.67 -25.42
CA PRO A 122 25.87 29.30 -25.83
C PRO A 122 27.10 28.51 -26.28
N GLU A 123 28.03 29.14 -27.01
CA GLU A 123 29.27 28.50 -27.48
C GLU A 123 30.26 28.25 -26.34
N ILE A 124 30.36 29.20 -25.41
CA ILE A 124 31.17 29.06 -24.19
C ILE A 124 30.66 27.88 -23.34
N VAL A 125 29.33 27.80 -23.13
CA VAL A 125 28.71 26.73 -22.36
C VAL A 125 28.92 25.38 -23.04
N ARG A 126 28.83 25.30 -24.37
CA ARG A 126 29.11 24.05 -25.09
C ARG A 126 30.55 23.59 -24.89
N THR A 127 31.51 24.50 -25.07
CA THR A 127 32.94 24.21 -24.88
C THR A 127 33.23 23.79 -23.44
N PHE A 128 32.58 24.44 -22.46
CA PHE A 128 32.67 24.05 -21.05
C PHE A 128 32.23 22.61 -20.80
N ILE A 129 31.10 22.20 -21.37
CA ILE A 129 30.56 20.84 -21.20
C ILE A 129 31.47 19.80 -21.87
N ASP A 130 32.11 20.15 -22.98
CA ASP A 130 33.05 19.26 -23.67
C ASP A 130 34.37 19.08 -22.88
N GLU A 131 34.74 20.04 -22.03
CA GLU A 131 35.97 20.05 -21.22
C GLU A 131 35.78 19.70 -19.73
N ILE A 132 34.55 19.42 -19.29
CA ILE A 132 34.29 19.08 -17.88
C ILE A 132 34.95 17.76 -17.50
N GLU A 133 35.61 17.70 -16.34
CA GLU A 133 36.28 16.50 -15.84
C GLU A 133 35.52 15.91 -14.64
N ILE A 134 35.36 14.58 -14.65
CA ILE A 134 34.80 13.83 -13.54
C ILE A 134 35.82 12.79 -13.08
N ASP A 135 36.33 12.97 -11.86
CA ASP A 135 37.33 12.09 -11.25
C ASP A 135 36.68 11.18 -10.20
N ALA A 136 37.04 9.89 -10.22
CA ALA A 136 36.76 8.97 -9.13
C ALA A 136 37.87 9.04 -8.08
N ILE A 137 37.48 9.13 -6.81
CA ILE A 137 38.41 9.25 -5.69
C ILE A 137 38.26 8.05 -4.76
N ALA A 138 39.38 7.34 -4.58
CA ALA A 138 39.47 6.20 -3.69
C ALA A 138 39.56 6.61 -2.22
N GLU A 139 39.48 5.63 -1.32
CA GLU A 139 39.55 5.87 0.13
C GLU A 139 40.90 6.41 0.61
N ASP A 140 41.97 6.07 -0.10
CA ASP A 140 43.33 6.58 0.14
C ASP A 140 43.56 7.98 -0.44
N GLY A 141 42.55 8.57 -1.09
CA GLY A 141 42.62 9.88 -1.74
C GLY A 141 43.18 9.84 -3.16
N THR A 142 43.50 8.66 -3.71
CA THR A 142 43.96 8.53 -5.10
C THR A 142 42.84 8.96 -6.06
N GLU A 143 43.17 9.88 -6.97
CA GLU A 143 42.25 10.39 -8.00
C GLU A 143 42.49 9.65 -9.32
N ARG A 144 41.40 9.25 -9.99
CA ARG A 144 41.44 8.63 -11.31
C ARG A 144 40.40 9.29 -12.21
N PRO A 145 40.79 9.88 -13.36
CA PRO A 145 39.85 10.47 -14.29
C PRO A 145 38.99 9.39 -14.94
N LEU A 146 37.70 9.67 -15.10
CA LEU A 146 36.77 8.80 -15.81
C LEU A 146 36.65 9.26 -17.26
N ASP A 147 36.85 8.34 -18.20
CA ASP A 147 36.71 8.65 -19.63
C ASP A 147 35.23 8.58 -20.06
N LEU A 148 34.57 9.73 -19.96
CA LEU A 148 33.15 9.92 -20.19
C LEU A 148 32.90 10.84 -21.41
N ASP A 149 31.82 10.57 -22.12
CA ASP A 149 31.27 11.43 -23.15
C ASP A 149 30.09 12.23 -22.61
N PHE A 150 30.01 13.50 -22.98
CA PHE A 150 28.96 14.40 -22.55
C PHE A 150 28.12 14.83 -23.76
N THR A 151 26.80 14.77 -23.62
CA THR A 151 25.87 15.22 -24.65
C THR A 151 24.88 16.21 -24.03
N LEU A 152 24.92 17.45 -24.50
CA LEU A 152 23.98 18.48 -24.10
C LEU A 152 22.59 18.20 -24.70
N LEU A 153 21.55 18.16 -23.85
CA LEU A 153 20.17 17.84 -24.26
C LEU A 153 19.27 19.08 -24.37
N SER A 154 19.68 20.21 -23.82
CA SER A 154 18.88 21.45 -23.79
C SER A 154 19.66 22.68 -24.23
N ASN A 155 18.95 23.69 -24.72
CA ASN A 155 19.55 24.96 -25.12
C ASN A 155 19.86 25.85 -23.91
N TYR A 156 20.97 26.58 -23.98
CA TYR A 156 21.39 27.53 -22.96
C TYR A 156 20.34 28.62 -22.71
N ASN A 157 20.03 28.85 -21.43
CA ASN A 157 19.36 30.06 -20.94
C ASN A 157 19.99 30.42 -19.59
N ARG A 158 20.22 31.72 -19.35
CA ARG A 158 20.85 32.22 -18.13
C ARG A 158 20.11 31.75 -16.88
N GLY A 159 20.83 31.13 -15.94
CA GLY A 159 20.32 30.65 -14.66
C GLY A 159 19.37 29.44 -14.74
N VAL A 160 18.99 28.98 -15.93
CA VAL A 160 18.14 27.82 -16.12
C VAL A 160 19.01 26.56 -16.15
N PRO A 161 18.67 25.49 -15.40
CA PRO A 161 19.40 24.24 -15.45
C PRO A 161 19.39 23.61 -16.85
N LEU A 162 20.58 23.24 -17.33
CA LEU A 162 20.79 22.46 -18.53
C LEU A 162 20.96 20.99 -18.18
N GLU A 163 20.34 20.13 -18.98
CA GLU A 163 20.47 18.68 -18.83
C GLU A 163 21.59 18.17 -19.73
N VAL A 164 22.53 17.45 -19.12
CA VAL A 164 23.69 16.87 -19.80
C VAL A 164 23.64 15.37 -19.55
N LYS A 165 23.54 14.61 -20.64
CA LYS A 165 23.69 13.15 -20.58
C LYS A 165 25.17 12.82 -20.52
N LEU A 166 25.52 11.81 -19.74
CA LEU A 166 26.87 11.28 -19.68
C LEU A 166 26.85 9.76 -19.97
N ALA A 167 27.87 9.27 -20.66
CA ALA A 167 28.07 7.84 -20.90
C ALA A 167 29.56 7.51 -20.99
N SER A 168 29.98 6.28 -20.67
CA SER A 168 31.37 5.85 -20.88
C SER A 168 31.73 5.78 -22.36
N ARG A 169 32.90 6.33 -22.72
CA ARG A 169 33.50 6.16 -24.06
C ARG A 169 34.17 4.80 -24.21
N VAL A 170 34.80 4.34 -23.13
CA VAL A 170 35.54 3.09 -23.04
C VAL A 170 35.22 2.36 -21.74
N THR A 171 35.47 1.05 -21.72
CA THR A 171 35.41 0.25 -20.50
C THR A 171 36.44 0.75 -19.50
N GLN A 172 36.00 1.04 -18.29
CA GLN A 172 36.82 1.65 -17.26
C GLN A 172 37.47 0.55 -16.43
N ASN A 173 38.80 0.56 -16.28
CA ASN A 173 39.48 -0.43 -15.43
C ASN A 173 39.44 -0.02 -13.95
N ILE A 174 38.23 0.17 -13.42
CA ILE A 174 37.95 0.60 -12.05
C ILE A 174 36.83 -0.25 -11.47
N THR A 175 36.92 -0.55 -10.17
CA THR A 175 35.85 -1.26 -9.46
C THR A 175 35.04 -0.30 -8.62
N ARG A 176 33.81 -0.67 -8.29
CA ARG A 176 32.93 0.17 -7.47
C ARG A 176 33.53 0.47 -6.08
N ARG A 177 34.28 -0.47 -5.51
CA ARG A 177 35.01 -0.30 -4.23
C ARG A 177 36.06 0.82 -4.27
N GLN A 178 36.62 1.12 -5.44
CA GLN A 178 37.62 2.18 -5.63
C GLN A 178 36.99 3.57 -5.77
N ILE A 179 35.66 3.70 -5.77
CA ILE A 179 34.95 4.97 -5.94
C ILE A 179 34.28 5.35 -4.62
N LYS A 180 34.98 6.09 -3.75
CA LYS A 180 34.41 6.60 -2.49
C LYS A 180 33.76 7.97 -2.68
N HIS A 181 34.36 8.80 -3.51
CA HIS A 181 33.80 10.08 -3.93
C HIS A 181 33.88 10.25 -5.44
N LEU A 182 32.99 11.07 -5.98
CA LEU A 182 33.10 11.64 -7.31
C LEU A 182 33.41 13.12 -7.19
N ARG A 183 34.34 13.61 -8.00
CA ARG A 183 34.66 15.03 -8.08
C ARG A 183 34.34 15.56 -9.47
N PHE A 184 33.51 16.59 -9.52
CA PHE A 184 33.25 17.36 -10.73
C PHE A 184 34.12 18.60 -10.72
N ARG A 185 34.97 18.75 -11.74
CA ARG A 185 35.91 19.86 -11.88
C ARG A 185 35.66 20.57 -13.22
N ALA A 186 35.60 21.91 -13.18
CA ALA A 186 35.67 22.71 -14.40
C ALA A 186 37.11 22.74 -14.90
N ASN A 187 37.34 22.68 -16.22
CA ASN A 187 38.67 22.90 -16.82
C ASN A 187 38.82 24.29 -17.46
N THR A 188 37.72 25.03 -17.58
CA THR A 188 37.73 26.39 -18.12
C THR A 188 37.90 27.45 -17.03
N THR A 189 38.59 28.53 -17.35
CA THR A 189 38.70 29.69 -16.46
C THR A 189 37.59 30.70 -16.75
N VAL A 190 36.86 31.15 -15.71
CA VAL A 190 35.81 32.17 -15.82
C VAL A 190 36.04 33.31 -14.82
N GLU A 191 35.46 34.48 -15.07
CA GLU A 191 35.52 35.59 -14.10
C GLU A 191 34.93 35.17 -12.75
N ALA A 192 35.56 35.59 -11.65
CA ALA A 192 35.19 35.19 -10.29
C ALA A 192 33.75 35.55 -9.86
N SER A 193 33.10 36.48 -10.57
CA SER A 193 31.69 36.85 -10.36
C SER A 193 30.68 36.02 -11.16
N SER A 194 31.15 35.14 -12.05
CA SER A 194 30.29 34.14 -12.70
C SER A 194 29.87 33.08 -11.68
N LYS A 195 28.83 32.29 -11.99
CA LYS A 195 28.44 31.12 -11.19
C LYS A 195 28.17 29.93 -12.10
N ILE A 196 28.73 28.77 -11.76
CA ILE A 196 28.50 27.51 -12.48
C ILE A 196 28.07 26.48 -11.46
N ILE A 197 26.76 26.29 -11.34
CA ILE A 197 26.17 25.53 -10.24
C ILE A 197 25.76 24.17 -10.75
N LEU A 198 26.39 23.12 -10.24
CA LEU A 198 25.94 21.74 -10.40
C LEU A 198 24.70 21.53 -9.54
N ARG A 199 23.56 21.29 -10.19
CA ARG A 199 22.23 21.23 -9.54
C ARG A 199 21.88 19.81 -9.11
N SER A 200 22.01 18.83 -10.01
CA SER A 200 21.72 17.42 -9.74
C SER A 200 22.69 16.50 -10.47
N VAL A 201 22.89 15.29 -9.96
CA VAL A 201 23.70 14.23 -10.58
C VAL A 201 23.03 12.88 -10.38
N TYR A 202 22.85 12.17 -11.48
CA TYR A 202 22.40 10.78 -11.53
C TYR A 202 23.41 9.97 -12.33
N LEU A 203 24.13 9.07 -11.65
CA LEU A 203 25.11 8.20 -12.27
C LEU A 203 24.78 6.75 -11.95
N TYR A 204 24.70 5.94 -12.99
CA TYR A 204 24.54 4.49 -12.93
C TYR A 204 25.77 3.83 -13.50
N TYR A 205 26.02 2.62 -13.03
CA TYR A 205 27.10 1.80 -13.53
C TYR A 205 26.62 0.38 -13.75
N ARG A 206 27.28 -0.29 -14.68
CA ARG A 206 27.05 -1.69 -14.97
C ARG A 206 28.34 -2.47 -14.82
N THR A 207 28.22 -3.63 -14.19
CA THR A 207 29.21 -4.70 -14.16
C THR A 207 28.59 -5.91 -14.83
N LYS A 208 29.37 -6.98 -14.99
CA LYS A 208 28.87 -8.24 -15.56
C LYS A 208 27.61 -8.78 -14.86
N HIS A 209 27.52 -8.65 -13.53
CA HIS A 209 26.42 -9.24 -12.74
C HIS A 209 25.55 -8.23 -11.97
N LEU A 210 25.88 -6.94 -11.99
CA LEU A 210 25.12 -5.91 -11.27
C LEU A 210 24.98 -4.63 -12.09
N ASN A 211 23.76 -4.07 -12.09
CA ASN A 211 23.46 -2.72 -12.56
C ASN A 211 22.82 -1.95 -11.40
N GLU A 212 23.44 -0.86 -10.98
CA GLU A 212 22.99 -0.05 -9.85
C GLU A 212 23.43 1.41 -9.98
N SER A 213 22.87 2.30 -9.17
CA SER A 213 23.28 3.70 -9.13
C SER A 213 24.54 3.91 -8.29
N ILE A 214 25.49 4.71 -8.75
CA ILE A 214 26.56 5.28 -7.91
C ILE A 214 26.03 6.48 -7.11
N VAL A 215 25.32 7.38 -7.78
CA VAL A 215 24.72 8.56 -7.13
C VAL A 215 23.34 8.84 -7.72
N ARG A 216 22.40 9.19 -6.84
CA ARG A 216 21.07 9.70 -7.19
C ARG A 216 20.79 10.96 -6.38
N ASN A 217 21.56 12.01 -6.64
CA ASN A 217 21.45 13.25 -5.89
C ASN A 217 20.74 14.33 -6.71
N SER A 218 19.51 14.63 -6.33
CA SER A 218 18.68 15.66 -6.97
C SER A 218 19.04 17.09 -6.54
N ARG A 219 19.87 17.27 -5.50
CA ARG A 219 20.19 18.57 -4.89
C ARG A 219 21.66 18.63 -4.45
N VAL A 220 22.54 18.80 -5.42
CA VAL A 220 23.96 19.11 -5.16
C VAL A 220 24.11 20.59 -4.84
N ASN A 221 23.63 21.47 -5.73
CA ASN A 221 23.71 22.93 -5.63
C ASN A 221 25.10 23.46 -5.22
N ASN A 222 26.15 22.91 -5.83
CA ASN A 222 27.52 23.31 -5.54
C ASN A 222 28.12 24.09 -6.72
N ASP A 223 28.89 25.13 -6.43
CA ASP A 223 29.59 25.93 -7.43
C ASP A 223 30.91 25.24 -7.79
N ILE A 224 31.18 25.05 -9.08
CA ILE A 224 32.35 24.31 -9.56
C ILE A 224 33.35 25.20 -10.31
N ILE A 225 33.36 26.50 -9.98
CA ILE A 225 34.19 27.49 -10.65
C ILE A 225 35.67 27.37 -10.24
N ASN A 226 36.55 27.43 -11.24
CA ASN A 226 37.94 27.77 -11.03
C ASN A 226 38.08 29.30 -10.92
N LYS A 227 38.43 29.80 -9.73
CA LYS A 227 38.67 31.22 -9.47
C LYS A 227 40.15 31.54 -9.67
N VAL A 228 40.44 32.57 -10.46
CA VAL A 228 41.78 33.16 -10.53
C VAL A 228 41.88 34.25 -9.48
N GLU A 229 42.68 34.02 -8.43
CA GLU A 229 43.03 35.05 -7.44
C GLU A 229 44.41 35.60 -7.79
N VAL A 230 44.48 36.89 -8.10
CA VAL A 230 45.76 37.59 -8.28
C VAL A 230 46.14 38.19 -6.94
N SER A 231 47.11 37.57 -6.24
CA SER A 231 47.69 38.16 -5.04
C SER A 231 48.81 39.11 -5.44
N THR A 232 48.63 40.40 -5.19
CA THR A 232 49.72 41.39 -5.28
C THR A 232 50.32 41.59 -3.90
N ASP A 233 51.51 41.04 -3.68
CA ASP A 233 52.26 41.28 -2.46
C ASP A 233 52.90 42.68 -2.52
N LEU A 234 52.43 43.60 -1.69
CA LEU A 234 52.85 45.01 -1.70
C LEU A 234 54.23 45.26 -1.04
N ASN A 235 54.87 44.23 -0.49
CA ASN A 235 56.09 44.37 0.33
C ASN A 235 57.37 43.77 -0.28
N THR A 236 57.29 43.06 -1.40
CA THR A 236 58.48 42.57 -2.12
C THR A 236 58.22 42.62 -3.61
N SER A 237 59.12 43.26 -4.35
CA SER A 237 59.19 43.40 -5.81
C SER A 237 58.06 42.78 -6.63
N LEU A 238 57.28 43.65 -7.29
CA LEU A 238 56.39 43.48 -8.45
C LEU A 238 56.30 42.08 -9.11
N ASN A 239 55.96 41.05 -8.35
CA ASN A 239 55.68 39.70 -8.84
C ASN A 239 54.22 39.42 -8.50
N SER A 240 53.35 39.59 -9.49
CA SER A 240 51.95 39.14 -9.40
C SER A 240 51.93 37.62 -9.56
N GLU A 241 51.92 36.88 -8.46
CA GLU A 241 51.63 35.44 -8.53
C GLU A 241 50.12 35.27 -8.74
N THR A 242 49.78 34.63 -9.85
CA THR A 242 48.40 34.27 -10.20
C THR A 242 48.14 32.88 -9.61
N GLN A 243 47.36 32.79 -8.53
CA GLN A 243 46.96 31.51 -7.95
C GLN A 243 45.56 31.12 -8.46
N ILE A 244 45.45 29.97 -9.10
CA ILE A 244 44.17 29.40 -9.54
C ILE A 244 43.63 28.54 -8.40
N LYS A 245 42.53 28.96 -7.74
CA LYS A 245 41.77 28.13 -6.81
C LYS A 245 40.68 27.39 -7.57
N THR A 246 40.82 26.09 -7.70
CA THR A 246 39.81 25.22 -8.33
C THR A 246 38.75 24.85 -7.31
N ASP A 247 37.52 25.35 -7.45
CA ASP A 247 36.37 24.84 -6.69
C ASP A 247 35.82 23.60 -7.41
N ALA A 248 35.42 22.59 -6.65
CA ALA A 248 34.99 21.31 -7.21
C ALA A 248 33.86 20.70 -6.38
N ALA A 249 32.86 20.14 -7.06
CA ALA A 249 31.79 19.44 -6.36
C ALA A 249 32.24 18.03 -6.00
N LEU A 250 32.52 17.82 -4.71
CA LEU A 250 32.84 16.52 -4.15
C LEU A 250 31.55 15.84 -3.65
N ILE A 251 31.26 14.66 -4.19
CA ILE A 251 30.05 13.89 -3.90
C ILE A 251 30.47 12.57 -3.25
N TYR A 252 29.99 12.31 -2.04
CA TYR A 252 30.22 11.04 -1.36
C TYR A 252 29.30 9.93 -1.92
N THR A 253 29.88 8.78 -2.26
CA THR A 253 29.20 7.66 -2.92
C THR A 253 29.37 6.38 -2.11
N PRO A 254 28.60 6.19 -1.02
CA PRO A 254 28.72 5.00 -0.17
C PRO A 254 28.32 3.72 -0.93
N LEU A 255 28.93 2.61 -0.55
CA LEU A 255 28.52 1.29 -1.05
C LEU A 255 27.18 0.89 -0.42
N SER A 256 26.28 0.39 -1.25
CA SER A 256 25.01 -0.20 -0.86
C SER A 256 25.17 -1.63 -0.35
N ASP A 257 24.17 -2.10 0.40
CA ASP A 257 24.16 -3.48 0.91
C ASP A 257 24.25 -4.50 -0.21
N LYS A 258 23.63 -4.24 -1.37
CA LYS A 258 23.71 -5.14 -2.54
C LYS A 258 25.14 -5.26 -3.06
N GLU A 259 25.87 -4.15 -3.13
CA GLU A 259 27.25 -4.12 -3.63
C GLU A 259 28.22 -4.85 -2.69
N LEU A 260 27.96 -4.80 -1.38
CA LEU A 260 28.77 -5.47 -0.37
C LEU A 260 28.56 -6.99 -0.31
N ARG A 261 27.53 -7.53 -0.95
CA ARG A 261 27.23 -8.97 -0.91
C ARG A 261 28.27 -9.76 -1.70
N ASP A 262 28.76 -10.83 -1.08
CA ASP A 262 29.61 -11.85 -1.68
C ASP A 262 28.77 -13.15 -1.81
N PRO A 263 28.20 -13.43 -2.99
CA PRO A 263 27.30 -14.56 -3.16
C PRO A 263 27.99 -15.91 -3.01
N ARG A 264 29.29 -16.03 -3.32
CA ARG A 264 30.02 -17.30 -3.15
C ARG A 264 30.32 -17.58 -1.70
N LYS A 265 30.62 -16.54 -0.92
CA LYS A 265 30.74 -16.67 0.55
C LYS A 265 29.39 -16.99 1.19
N GLU A 266 28.33 -16.30 0.80
CA GLU A 266 26.95 -16.60 1.26
C GLU A 266 26.57 -18.06 0.97
N ASP A 267 26.95 -18.59 -0.20
CA ASP A 267 26.71 -19.99 -0.57
C ASP A 267 27.48 -20.96 0.31
N ARG A 268 28.76 -20.69 0.61
CA ARG A 268 29.55 -21.54 1.53
C ARG A 268 28.94 -21.58 2.93
N GLU A 269 28.49 -20.44 3.43
CA GLU A 269 27.83 -20.34 4.74
C GLU A 269 26.48 -21.08 4.75
N ALA A 270 25.67 -20.94 3.70
CA ALA A 270 24.40 -21.63 3.56
C ALA A 270 24.58 -23.16 3.45
N ALA A 271 25.56 -23.61 2.67
CA ALA A 271 25.93 -25.01 2.55
C ALA A 271 26.38 -25.60 3.90
N ALA A 272 27.29 -24.91 4.60
CA ALA A 272 27.75 -25.33 5.92
C ALA A 272 26.62 -25.39 6.95
N THR A 273 25.72 -24.40 6.94
CA THR A 273 24.54 -24.36 7.83
C THR A 273 23.63 -25.56 7.56
N LEU A 274 23.36 -25.89 6.29
CA LEU A 274 22.54 -27.04 5.92
C LEU A 274 23.18 -28.37 6.33
N VAL A 275 24.49 -28.53 6.09
CA VAL A 275 25.24 -29.72 6.50
C VAL A 275 25.20 -29.88 8.02
N SER A 276 25.43 -28.81 8.77
CA SER A 276 25.35 -28.81 10.23
C SER A 276 23.96 -29.24 10.70
N PHE A 277 22.91 -28.63 10.16
CA PHE A 277 21.52 -28.92 10.52
C PHE A 277 21.14 -30.39 10.25
N LEU A 278 21.49 -30.92 9.07
CA LEU A 278 21.16 -32.31 8.72
C LEU A 278 21.93 -33.33 9.58
N ASN A 279 23.14 -32.98 10.02
CA ASN A 279 23.94 -33.85 10.90
C ASN A 279 23.53 -33.75 12.37
N GLU A 280 23.12 -32.57 12.83
CA GLU A 280 22.53 -32.40 14.16
C GLU A 280 21.18 -33.11 14.28
N HIS A 281 20.44 -33.23 13.17
CA HIS A 281 19.13 -33.90 13.11
C HIS A 281 19.19 -35.17 12.24
N LEU A 282 20.22 -36.00 12.49
CA LEU A 282 20.54 -37.17 11.70
C LEU A 282 19.35 -38.14 11.59
N GLU A 283 18.65 -38.39 12.69
CA GLU A 283 17.52 -39.32 12.76
C GLU A 283 16.34 -38.80 11.94
N MET A 284 16.05 -37.51 12.03
CA MET A 284 14.98 -36.87 11.26
C MET A 284 15.26 -36.98 9.76
N ALA A 285 16.46 -36.59 9.33
CA ALA A 285 16.82 -36.60 7.91
C ALA A 285 16.79 -38.01 7.30
N HIS A 286 17.24 -39.04 8.02
CA HIS A 286 17.13 -40.43 7.54
C HIS A 286 15.69 -40.93 7.57
N LYS A 287 14.89 -40.59 8.59
CA LYS A 287 13.47 -40.96 8.64
C LYS A 287 12.72 -40.43 7.42
N VAL A 288 12.97 -39.18 7.03
CA VAL A 288 12.41 -38.57 5.81
C VAL A 288 12.82 -39.35 4.56
N ILE A 289 14.10 -39.74 4.45
CA ILE A 289 14.59 -40.55 3.32
C ILE A 289 13.88 -41.90 3.24
N TRP A 290 13.78 -42.61 4.36
CA TRP A 290 13.11 -43.92 4.40
C TRP A 290 11.62 -43.80 4.09
N TYR A 291 10.93 -42.84 4.70
CA TYR A 291 9.48 -42.67 4.52
C TYR A 291 9.08 -42.26 3.10
N SER A 292 9.97 -41.56 2.38
CA SER A 292 9.74 -41.12 1.00
C SER A 292 10.20 -42.14 -0.06
N MET A 293 10.62 -43.34 0.35
CA MET A 293 11.11 -44.35 -0.57
C MET A 293 9.97 -44.93 -1.41
N ASP A 294 10.19 -44.99 -2.73
CA ASP A 294 9.25 -45.62 -3.66
C ASP A 294 9.06 -47.12 -3.37
N ALA A 295 7.84 -47.62 -3.57
CA ALA A 295 7.47 -49.01 -3.30
C ALA A 295 8.34 -50.02 -4.08
N SER A 296 8.70 -49.71 -5.33
CA SER A 296 9.53 -50.58 -6.17
C SER A 296 10.97 -50.65 -5.65
N ARG A 297 11.50 -49.51 -5.19
CA ARG A 297 12.83 -49.43 -4.59
C ARG A 297 12.87 -50.12 -3.23
N LEU A 298 11.80 -49.99 -2.44
CA LEU A 298 11.66 -50.68 -1.17
C LEU A 298 11.57 -52.20 -1.38
N PHE A 299 10.79 -52.67 -2.36
CA PHE A 299 10.71 -54.08 -2.74
C PHE A 299 12.10 -54.66 -3.04
N GLY A 300 12.87 -54.01 -3.90
CA GLY A 300 14.22 -54.46 -4.24
C GLY A 300 15.19 -54.50 -3.05
N LEU A 301 15.00 -53.65 -2.04
CA LEU A 301 15.79 -53.70 -0.80
C LEU A 301 15.36 -54.83 0.14
N LEU A 302 14.05 -55.08 0.23
CA LEU A 302 13.48 -56.10 1.11
C LEU A 302 13.63 -57.51 0.55
N ASP A 303 13.75 -57.66 -0.77
CA ASP A 303 13.72 -58.97 -1.42
C ASP A 303 14.92 -59.87 -1.07
N GLY A 304 16.04 -59.26 -0.70
CA GLY A 304 17.24 -59.97 -0.26
C GLY A 304 17.17 -60.58 1.14
N TYR A 305 16.08 -60.36 1.89
CA TYR A 305 15.94 -60.83 3.27
C TYR A 305 14.80 -61.85 3.37
N ILE A 306 15.04 -62.95 4.09
CA ILE A 306 14.02 -63.97 4.36
C ILE A 306 13.25 -63.59 5.64
N ALA A 307 11.92 -63.54 5.55
CA ALA A 307 11.09 -63.27 6.72
C ALA A 307 11.12 -64.45 7.71
N PRO A 308 11.25 -64.22 9.02
CA PRO A 308 11.15 -65.28 10.00
C PRO A 308 9.75 -65.92 9.96
N ASN A 309 9.68 -67.23 10.16
CA ASN A 309 8.44 -68.01 10.17
C ASN A 309 7.59 -67.98 8.88
N SER A 310 8.13 -67.47 7.76
CA SER A 310 7.42 -67.34 6.48
C SER A 310 7.51 -68.58 5.56
N GLY A 311 8.21 -69.63 5.99
CA GLY A 311 8.47 -70.79 5.15
C GLY A 311 9.50 -70.54 4.04
N GLY A 312 10.47 -69.64 4.27
CA GLY A 312 11.54 -69.33 3.31
C GLY A 312 11.18 -68.22 2.32
N LYS A 313 10.01 -67.58 2.46
CA LYS A 313 9.61 -66.44 1.64
C LYS A 313 10.38 -65.18 2.03
N SER A 314 10.70 -64.39 1.01
CA SER A 314 11.29 -63.05 1.13
C SER A 314 10.37 -62.10 1.92
N VAL A 315 10.97 -61.17 2.66
CA VAL A 315 10.24 -60.12 3.40
C VAL A 315 9.34 -59.34 2.45
N ALA A 316 9.82 -59.01 1.26
CA ALA A 316 9.07 -58.26 0.25
C ALA A 316 7.80 -58.99 -0.25
N SER A 317 7.75 -60.32 -0.09
CA SER A 317 6.60 -61.13 -0.51
C SER A 317 5.53 -61.29 0.58
N VAL A 318 5.86 -61.01 1.85
CA VAL A 318 4.96 -61.22 2.99
C VAL A 318 4.55 -59.93 3.70
N VAL A 319 5.06 -58.78 3.26
CA VAL A 319 4.68 -57.45 3.77
C VAL A 319 4.19 -56.55 2.64
N GLU A 320 3.35 -55.58 2.97
CA GLU A 320 3.03 -54.49 2.06
C GLU A 320 4.29 -53.65 1.81
N ASN A 321 4.57 -53.30 0.55
CA ASN A 321 5.72 -52.48 0.13
C ASN A 321 5.52 -50.99 0.47
N LYS A 322 5.12 -50.72 1.72
CA LYS A 322 4.87 -49.39 2.25
C LYS A 322 5.28 -49.34 3.71
N ILE A 323 6.16 -48.41 4.05
CA ILE A 323 6.58 -48.17 5.43
C ILE A 323 5.41 -47.55 6.21
N MET A 324 4.97 -48.23 7.26
CA MET A 324 3.93 -47.75 8.18
C MET A 324 4.50 -46.79 9.23
N GLY A 325 5.72 -47.06 9.69
CA GLY A 325 6.39 -46.25 10.69
C GLY A 325 7.85 -46.64 10.85
N ILE A 326 8.58 -45.83 11.64
CA ILE A 326 10.00 -46.06 11.95
C ILE A 326 10.14 -45.93 13.47
N VAL A 327 10.58 -47.01 14.12
CA VAL A 327 10.74 -47.07 15.57
C VAL A 327 12.21 -47.33 15.87
N GLY A 328 12.90 -46.33 16.41
CA GLY A 328 14.36 -46.37 16.54
C GLY A 328 15.03 -46.57 15.17
N ASN A 329 15.79 -47.66 15.05
CA ASN A 329 16.46 -48.06 13.81
C ASN A 329 15.69 -49.13 13.00
N ASN A 330 14.44 -49.41 13.38
CA ASN A 330 13.64 -50.46 12.75
C ASN A 330 12.57 -49.85 11.83
N LEU A 331 12.37 -50.47 10.66
CA LEU A 331 11.26 -50.17 9.78
C LEU A 331 10.05 -51.03 10.18
N VAL A 332 8.88 -50.40 10.30
CA VAL A 332 7.62 -51.08 10.58
C VAL A 332 6.85 -51.21 9.27
N LEU A 333 6.59 -52.45 8.89
CA LEU A 333 5.89 -52.83 7.66
C LEU A 333 4.67 -53.67 8.03
N LYS A 334 3.57 -53.46 7.32
CA LYS A 334 2.34 -54.23 7.55
C LYS A 334 2.47 -55.58 6.86
N VAL A 335 2.18 -56.67 7.57
CA VAL A 335 2.13 -58.01 6.97
C VAL A 335 0.91 -58.10 6.04
N VAL A 336 1.08 -58.73 4.86
CA VAL A 336 -0.02 -58.88 3.89
C VAL A 336 -1.15 -59.72 4.48
N PRO A 337 -2.41 -59.45 4.13
CA PRO A 337 -3.53 -60.28 4.58
C PRO A 337 -3.32 -61.76 4.21
N GLY A 338 -3.53 -62.66 5.18
CA GLY A 338 -3.39 -64.10 5.01
C GLY A 338 -2.04 -64.68 5.49
N GLU A 339 -1.01 -63.85 5.67
CA GLU A 339 0.27 -64.29 6.23
C GLU A 339 0.33 -64.01 7.75
N ARG A 340 0.88 -64.96 8.51
CA ARG A 340 1.01 -64.88 9.98
C ARG A 340 2.43 -65.23 10.41
N LEU A 341 3.24 -64.19 10.59
CA LEU A 341 4.67 -64.35 10.91
C LEU A 341 4.91 -64.58 12.41
N ASP A 342 4.01 -64.12 13.27
CA ASP A 342 4.10 -64.36 14.71
C ASP A 342 3.61 -65.78 15.04
N PRO A 343 4.47 -66.64 15.64
CA PRO A 343 4.12 -68.02 15.96
C PRO A 343 2.96 -68.13 16.97
N VAL A 344 2.69 -67.10 17.77
CA VAL A 344 1.57 -67.10 18.74
C VAL A 344 0.21 -67.22 18.03
N PHE A 345 0.10 -66.71 16.80
CA PHE A 345 -1.16 -66.75 16.04
C PHE A 345 -1.27 -67.94 15.07
N LYS A 346 -0.32 -68.89 15.10
CA LYS A 346 -0.40 -70.15 14.34
C LYS A 346 -1.44 -71.08 14.97
N GLY A 347 -2.72 -70.80 14.71
CA GLY A 347 -3.87 -71.58 15.21
C GLY A 347 -5.10 -70.74 15.58
N VAL A 348 -4.99 -69.41 15.59
CA VAL A 348 -6.11 -68.52 15.92
C VAL A 348 -6.97 -68.29 14.68
N GLU A 349 -8.13 -68.93 14.54
CA GLU A 349 -8.99 -68.76 13.36
C GLU A 349 -9.60 -67.35 13.27
N ASP A 350 -10.05 -66.80 14.41
CA ASP A 350 -10.62 -65.45 14.53
C ASP A 350 -9.80 -64.57 15.47
N LEU A 351 -9.08 -63.60 14.89
CA LEU A 351 -8.30 -62.62 15.65
C LEU A 351 -9.20 -61.71 16.52
N LEU A 352 -10.39 -61.36 16.04
CA LEU A 352 -11.29 -60.46 16.77
C LEU A 352 -11.82 -61.15 18.03
N ALA A 353 -12.17 -62.43 17.94
CA ALA A 353 -12.52 -63.24 19.10
C ALA A 353 -11.35 -63.37 20.09
N TYR A 354 -10.10 -63.46 19.60
CA TYR A 354 -8.91 -63.53 20.46
C TYR A 354 -8.63 -62.21 21.20
N TYR A 355 -8.85 -61.06 20.56
CA TYR A 355 -8.71 -59.74 21.17
C TYR A 355 -9.96 -59.25 21.90
N GLN A 356 -11.07 -60.00 21.84
CA GLN A 356 -12.27 -59.66 22.55
C GLN A 356 -11.97 -59.72 24.06
N PRO A 357 -12.11 -58.61 24.79
CA PRO A 357 -11.84 -58.63 26.22
C PRO A 357 -12.81 -59.62 26.88
N THR A 358 -12.26 -60.52 27.71
CA THR A 358 -13.03 -61.53 28.44
C THR A 358 -14.03 -60.89 29.41
N THR A 359 -13.81 -59.64 29.78
CA THR A 359 -14.72 -58.78 30.51
C THR A 359 -15.33 -57.74 29.56
N LYS A 360 -16.66 -57.59 29.63
CA LYS A 360 -17.35 -56.54 28.89
C LYS A 360 -16.79 -55.19 29.33
N PRO A 361 -16.25 -54.35 28.42
CA PRO A 361 -15.69 -53.07 28.81
C PRO A 361 -16.79 -52.18 29.39
N ASP A 362 -16.45 -51.46 30.45
CA ASP A 362 -17.37 -50.49 31.05
C ASP A 362 -17.71 -49.39 30.03
N PRO A 363 -18.97 -48.91 30.02
CA PRO A 363 -19.36 -47.83 29.14
C PRO A 363 -18.53 -46.58 29.45
N PHE A 364 -17.87 -46.03 28.43
CA PHE A 364 -17.10 -44.80 28.54
C PHE A 364 -17.83 -43.64 27.85
N ARG A 365 -17.75 -42.46 28.46
CA ARG A 365 -18.39 -41.25 27.96
C ARG A 365 -17.51 -40.59 26.90
N ILE A 366 -18.04 -40.43 25.69
CA ILE A 366 -17.41 -39.62 24.64
C ILE A 366 -18.11 -38.26 24.63
N SER A 367 -17.35 -37.19 24.82
CA SER A 367 -17.85 -35.82 24.71
C SER A 367 -17.48 -35.25 23.34
N VAL A 368 -18.46 -34.86 22.54
CA VAL A 368 -18.27 -34.31 21.19
C VAL A 368 -18.62 -32.83 21.19
N PRO A 369 -17.68 -31.90 20.94
CA PRO A 369 -17.93 -30.47 21.03
C PRO A 369 -18.54 -29.93 19.73
N THR A 370 -19.86 -30.00 19.56
CA THR A 370 -20.54 -29.32 18.44
C THR A 370 -21.89 -28.73 18.87
N LYS A 371 -22.41 -27.77 18.10
CA LYS A 371 -23.72 -27.14 18.34
C LYS A 371 -24.92 -28.04 17.98
N GLY A 372 -24.68 -29.26 17.48
CA GLY A 372 -25.70 -30.26 17.18
C GLY A 372 -25.05 -31.55 16.69
N VAL A 373 -25.33 -32.67 17.38
CA VAL A 373 -24.84 -34.01 17.02
C VAL A 373 -26.02 -34.84 16.55
N TYR A 374 -25.97 -35.30 15.31
CA TYR A 374 -26.84 -36.38 14.84
C TYR A 374 -26.08 -37.70 14.99
N ALA A 375 -26.61 -38.61 15.79
CA ALA A 375 -26.03 -39.93 16.01
C ALA A 375 -27.05 -40.99 15.59
N GLU A 376 -26.65 -41.83 14.63
CA GLU A 376 -27.46 -42.95 14.16
C GLU A 376 -26.78 -44.25 14.57
N SER A 377 -27.48 -45.09 15.33
CA SER A 377 -27.00 -46.42 15.70
C SER A 377 -27.42 -47.42 14.62
N VAL A 378 -26.55 -47.63 13.63
CA VAL A 378 -26.79 -48.61 12.58
C VAL A 378 -26.16 -49.94 13.00
N MET A 379 -26.99 -51.00 13.10
CA MET A 379 -26.65 -52.40 13.44
C MET A 379 -26.48 -52.76 14.93
N GLY A 380 -27.36 -52.26 15.82
CA GLY A 380 -27.52 -52.80 17.18
C GLY A 380 -28.56 -53.92 17.25
N LYS A 381 -28.23 -55.08 17.85
CA LYS A 381 -29.19 -56.17 18.13
C LYS A 381 -30.14 -55.86 19.29
N CYS A 382 -29.88 -54.78 20.04
CA CYS A 382 -30.67 -54.30 21.16
C CYS A 382 -31.44 -53.04 20.77
N ASN A 383 -32.67 -52.92 21.28
CA ASN A 383 -33.53 -51.78 21.02
C ASN A 383 -32.99 -50.53 21.75
N SER A 384 -32.55 -49.52 21.00
CA SER A 384 -32.08 -48.24 21.55
C SER A 384 -33.21 -47.22 21.77
N CYS A 385 -34.46 -47.66 21.80
CA CYS A 385 -35.61 -46.79 21.99
C CYS A 385 -35.66 -46.23 23.42
N GLU A 386 -35.59 -44.91 23.54
CA GLU A 386 -35.89 -44.16 24.75
C GLU A 386 -37.40 -44.23 25.06
N GLU A 387 -37.79 -44.14 26.34
CA GLU A 387 -39.20 -44.07 26.73
C GLU A 387 -39.81 -42.74 26.26
N ILE A 388 -41.02 -42.79 25.69
CA ILE A 388 -41.63 -41.63 25.05
C ILE A 388 -42.03 -40.60 26.12
N ASP A 389 -41.39 -39.45 26.09
CA ASP A 389 -41.73 -38.29 26.94
C ASP A 389 -42.71 -37.37 26.20
N ASP A 390 -44.00 -37.46 26.54
CA ASP A 390 -45.09 -36.64 25.99
C ASP A 390 -44.95 -35.13 26.29
N SER A 391 -44.04 -34.71 27.19
CA SER A 391 -43.74 -33.29 27.41
C SER A 391 -42.80 -32.69 26.35
N ARG A 392 -42.18 -33.55 25.52
CA ARG A 392 -41.27 -33.15 24.44
C ARG A 392 -41.90 -33.40 23.09
N HIS A 393 -41.43 -32.67 22.08
CA HIS A 393 -41.89 -32.88 20.72
C HIS A 393 -41.30 -34.16 20.14
N TRP A 394 -42.04 -35.26 20.20
CA TRP A 394 -41.62 -36.57 19.69
C TRP A 394 -42.48 -37.07 18.51
N ARG A 395 -43.65 -36.46 18.28
CA ARG A 395 -44.60 -36.82 17.20
C ARG A 395 -44.26 -36.12 15.88
N PHE A 396 -43.05 -36.34 15.40
CA PHE A 396 -42.50 -35.70 14.19
C PHE A 396 -43.33 -35.99 12.91
N SER A 397 -44.16 -37.04 12.91
CA SER A 397 -45.06 -37.39 11.80
C SER A 397 -46.37 -36.59 11.78
N GLU A 398 -46.85 -36.14 12.93
CA GLU A 398 -48.10 -35.36 13.05
C GLU A 398 -47.84 -33.86 12.96
N VAL A 399 -46.68 -33.43 13.46
CA VAL A 399 -46.22 -32.03 13.43
C VAL A 399 -44.76 -32.06 12.96
N PRO A 400 -44.54 -31.99 11.64
CA PRO A 400 -43.20 -31.99 11.06
C PRO A 400 -42.41 -30.79 11.61
N CYS A 401 -41.13 -30.97 11.91
CA CYS A 401 -40.26 -29.83 12.13
C CYS A 401 -40.15 -29.05 10.80
N ASP A 402 -40.49 -27.76 10.80
CA ASP A 402 -40.43 -26.89 9.61
C ASP A 402 -39.00 -26.73 9.04
N ALA A 403 -37.98 -27.24 9.75
CA ALA A 403 -36.61 -27.32 9.28
C ALA A 403 -36.44 -28.46 8.27
N LYS A 404 -36.83 -28.21 7.00
CA LYS A 404 -36.35 -29.04 5.89
C LYS A 404 -34.87 -28.76 5.68
N ALA A 405 -34.03 -29.80 5.66
CA ALA A 405 -32.64 -29.68 5.24
C ALA A 405 -32.60 -29.10 3.82
N THR A 406 -31.61 -28.24 3.54
CA THR A 406 -31.39 -27.70 2.20
C THR A 406 -31.17 -28.85 1.23
N THR A 407 -32.04 -28.97 0.22
CA THR A 407 -31.98 -30.05 -0.76
C THR A 407 -30.66 -29.97 -1.51
N ILE A 408 -29.88 -31.06 -1.53
CA ILE A 408 -28.69 -31.15 -2.36
C ILE A 408 -29.17 -31.21 -3.81
N ASP A 409 -28.79 -30.21 -4.61
CA ASP A 409 -29.13 -30.19 -6.03
C ASP A 409 -28.57 -31.45 -6.72
N PRO A 410 -29.36 -32.10 -7.60
CA PRO A 410 -28.91 -33.30 -8.31
C PRO A 410 -27.68 -32.98 -9.15
N ILE A 411 -26.73 -33.93 -9.18
CA ILE A 411 -25.49 -33.80 -9.96
C ILE A 411 -25.87 -33.67 -11.45
N SER A 412 -25.67 -32.48 -11.99
CA SER A 412 -26.01 -32.10 -13.35
C SER A 412 -24.75 -32.06 -14.21
N THR A 413 -24.77 -32.79 -15.34
CA THR A 413 -23.76 -32.70 -16.40
C THR A 413 -24.05 -31.56 -17.38
N SER A 414 -25.10 -30.78 -17.13
CA SER A 414 -25.47 -29.63 -17.95
C SER A 414 -24.43 -28.53 -17.82
N THR A 415 -24.03 -27.97 -18.95
CA THR A 415 -23.17 -26.78 -18.99
C THR A 415 -23.78 -25.67 -18.13
N ARG A 416 -22.98 -25.04 -17.26
CA ARG A 416 -23.41 -23.85 -16.49
C ARG A 416 -23.51 -22.59 -17.36
N ARG A 417 -23.24 -22.71 -18.66
CA ARG A 417 -23.39 -21.63 -19.62
C ARG A 417 -24.86 -21.54 -20.03
N SER A 418 -25.57 -20.54 -19.53
CA SER A 418 -26.85 -20.14 -20.10
C SER A 418 -26.62 -19.50 -21.47
N ASP A 419 -27.33 -19.95 -22.49
CA ASP A 419 -27.43 -19.21 -23.75
C ASP A 419 -27.91 -17.80 -23.42
N VAL A 420 -27.21 -16.80 -23.98
CA VAL A 420 -27.58 -15.40 -23.85
C VAL A 420 -28.97 -15.24 -24.44
N GLY A 421 -29.98 -15.22 -23.56
CA GLY A 421 -31.35 -14.94 -23.92
C GLY A 421 -31.43 -13.60 -24.66
N ASN A 422 -32.49 -13.45 -25.46
CA ASN A 422 -32.75 -12.31 -26.33
C ASN A 422 -32.25 -10.98 -25.73
N LEU A 423 -31.17 -10.45 -26.31
CA LEU A 423 -30.45 -9.24 -25.85
C LEU A 423 -31.19 -7.95 -26.22
N GLN A 424 -32.46 -8.04 -26.62
CA GLN A 424 -33.34 -6.89 -26.69
C GLN A 424 -33.82 -6.55 -25.28
N VAL A 425 -33.72 -5.27 -24.92
CA VAL A 425 -34.23 -4.75 -23.65
C VAL A 425 -35.71 -5.12 -23.55
N LYS A 426 -36.06 -5.94 -22.56
CA LYS A 426 -37.46 -6.27 -22.26
C LYS A 426 -38.07 -5.06 -21.56
N ASP A 427 -39.15 -4.52 -22.11
CA ASP A 427 -39.80 -3.32 -21.59
C ASP A 427 -40.12 -3.46 -20.09
N LEU A 428 -39.90 -2.37 -19.36
CA LEU A 428 -40.24 -2.25 -17.95
C LEU A 428 -41.75 -2.47 -17.76
N PRO A 429 -42.19 -3.14 -16.68
CA PRO A 429 -43.60 -3.21 -16.36
C PRO A 429 -44.14 -1.79 -16.15
N SER A 430 -45.28 -1.48 -16.76
CA SER A 430 -45.92 -0.17 -16.65
C SER A 430 -46.21 0.19 -15.20
N SER A 431 -45.80 1.39 -14.76
CA SER A 431 -46.06 1.87 -13.41
C SER A 431 -47.56 1.96 -13.14
N ILE A 432 -47.99 1.45 -11.97
CA ILE A 432 -49.37 1.53 -11.47
C ILE A 432 -49.77 2.98 -11.09
N ILE A 433 -48.84 3.93 -11.15
CA ILE A 433 -49.15 5.37 -11.15
C ILE A 433 -48.75 5.93 -12.52
N ALA A 434 -49.76 6.20 -13.34
CA ALA A 434 -49.60 6.95 -14.58
C ALA A 434 -49.52 8.45 -14.23
N MET A 435 -48.29 8.98 -14.12
CA MET A 435 -48.09 10.43 -14.21
C MET A 435 -47.74 10.80 -15.64
N GLN A 436 -48.72 11.48 -16.23
CA GLN A 436 -48.77 12.09 -17.54
C GLN A 436 -47.52 12.93 -17.85
N MET A 437 -46.87 12.57 -18.96
CA MET A 437 -45.77 13.22 -19.68
C MET A 437 -45.21 14.54 -19.11
N ALA A 438 -44.03 14.47 -18.49
CA ALA A 438 -43.13 15.61 -18.41
C ALA A 438 -42.44 15.81 -19.79
N PRO A 439 -42.34 17.05 -20.30
CA PRO A 439 -41.70 17.34 -21.59
C PRO A 439 -40.19 17.08 -21.54
N ALA A 440 -39.61 16.66 -22.67
CA ALA A 440 -38.19 16.35 -22.80
C ALA A 440 -37.31 17.53 -22.35
N SER A 441 -36.23 17.21 -21.62
CA SER A 441 -35.21 18.19 -21.23
C SER A 441 -34.63 18.88 -22.48
N PRO A 442 -34.35 20.20 -22.44
CA PRO A 442 -33.59 20.86 -23.49
C PRO A 442 -32.20 20.24 -23.60
N ASP A 443 -31.74 20.00 -24.84
CA ASP A 443 -30.38 19.53 -25.13
C ASP A 443 -29.32 20.45 -24.50
N PRO A 444 -28.11 19.92 -24.18
CA PRO A 444 -27.03 20.67 -23.54
C PRO A 444 -26.57 21.83 -24.44
N THR A 445 -27.11 23.01 -24.19
CA THR A 445 -26.94 24.24 -24.99
C THR A 445 -25.73 25.07 -24.59
N GLY A 446 -24.71 24.46 -23.95
CA GLY A 446 -23.49 25.15 -23.53
C GLY A 446 -22.37 25.11 -24.57
N LEU A 447 -22.10 23.95 -25.17
CA LEU A 447 -20.95 23.77 -26.06
C LEU A 447 -21.31 23.91 -27.55
N GLY A 448 -22.48 23.41 -27.96
CA GLY A 448 -22.95 23.52 -29.33
C GLY A 448 -23.36 24.95 -29.72
N ALA A 449 -23.89 25.73 -28.78
CA ALA A 449 -24.25 27.13 -29.00
C ALA A 449 -23.00 28.03 -29.12
N ALA A 450 -21.95 27.77 -28.33
CA ALA A 450 -20.67 28.49 -28.42
C ALA A 450 -19.95 28.25 -29.76
N LEU A 451 -19.96 27.01 -30.26
CA LEU A 451 -19.42 26.70 -31.58
C LEU A 451 -20.24 27.29 -32.74
N ASN A 452 -21.57 27.38 -32.60
CA ASN A 452 -22.42 28.05 -33.60
C ASN A 452 -22.38 29.59 -33.52
N LEU A 453 -22.12 30.17 -32.35
CA LEU A 453 -21.93 31.62 -32.18
C LEU A 453 -20.61 32.11 -32.79
N LEU A 454 -19.56 31.30 -32.74
CA LEU A 454 -18.31 31.54 -33.46
C LEU A 454 -18.47 31.43 -34.99
N GLY A 455 -19.57 30.83 -35.46
CA GLY A 455 -19.87 30.60 -36.88
C GLY A 455 -20.89 31.54 -37.53
N LYS A 456 -21.53 32.47 -36.81
CA LYS A 456 -22.56 33.38 -37.37
C LYS A 456 -22.22 34.85 -37.16
N SER A 457 -22.20 35.63 -38.25
CA SER A 457 -21.73 37.02 -38.32
C SER A 457 -22.65 38.11 -37.71
N ASP A 458 -23.68 37.76 -36.92
CA ASP A 458 -24.70 38.72 -36.46
C ASP A 458 -24.63 39.08 -34.95
N VAL A 459 -23.59 38.65 -34.24
CA VAL A 459 -23.45 38.82 -32.77
C VAL A 459 -23.11 40.26 -32.32
N PHE A 460 -22.89 41.19 -33.25
CA PHE A 460 -22.49 42.58 -32.91
C PHE A 460 -23.63 43.61 -32.87
N LYS A 461 -24.91 43.19 -32.85
CA LYS A 461 -26.04 44.14 -32.99
C LYS A 461 -26.82 44.52 -31.74
N ASP A 462 -26.60 43.90 -30.57
CA ASP A 462 -27.36 44.28 -29.37
C ASP A 462 -26.45 44.52 -28.16
N MET A 463 -25.96 45.76 -28.06
CA MET A 463 -24.96 46.20 -27.07
C MET A 463 -25.59 46.84 -25.82
N THR A 464 -26.91 46.86 -25.66
CA THR A 464 -27.55 47.49 -24.49
C THR A 464 -28.23 46.53 -23.52
N GLY A 465 -28.21 45.22 -23.77
CA GLY A 465 -28.56 44.20 -22.77
C GLY A 465 -29.99 44.28 -22.22
N LEU A 466 -30.87 45.06 -22.84
CA LEU A 466 -32.19 45.40 -22.31
C LEU A 466 -33.14 44.19 -22.27
N ALA A 467 -33.00 43.25 -23.20
CA ALA A 467 -33.82 42.03 -23.25
C ALA A 467 -33.49 41.03 -22.13
N GLY A 468 -32.22 40.93 -21.73
CA GLY A 468 -31.79 40.01 -20.65
C GLY A 468 -32.25 40.48 -19.27
N THR A 469 -32.25 41.79 -19.02
CA THR A 469 -32.60 42.36 -17.72
C THR A 469 -34.11 42.27 -17.44
N GLN A 470 -34.96 42.37 -18.46
CA GLN A 470 -36.42 42.22 -18.31
C GLN A 470 -36.83 40.77 -18.00
N ALA A 471 -36.11 39.78 -18.55
CA ALA A 471 -36.39 38.36 -18.31
C ALA A 471 -36.04 37.92 -16.87
N ASN A 472 -34.96 38.46 -16.29
CA ASN A 472 -34.57 38.14 -14.92
C ASN A 472 -35.51 38.76 -13.87
N ALA A 473 -36.05 39.96 -14.12
CA ALA A 473 -36.98 40.62 -13.21
C ALA A 473 -38.35 39.90 -13.13
N LEU A 474 -38.82 39.35 -14.26
CA LEU A 474 -40.07 38.57 -14.32
C LEU A 474 -39.98 37.26 -13.54
N LYS A 475 -38.83 36.57 -13.62
CA LYS A 475 -38.59 35.28 -12.97
C LYS A 475 -38.44 35.38 -11.45
N ALA A 476 -37.91 36.51 -10.97
CA ALA A 476 -37.84 36.82 -9.55
C ALA A 476 -39.22 37.09 -8.92
N LEU A 477 -40.15 37.70 -9.67
CA LEU A 477 -41.52 37.94 -9.22
C LEU A 477 -42.36 36.65 -9.13
N GLU A 478 -42.17 35.69 -10.05
CA GLU A 478 -42.84 34.38 -10.00
C GLU A 478 -42.41 33.54 -8.79
N THR A 479 -41.11 33.55 -8.46
CA THR A 479 -40.57 32.76 -7.33
C THR A 479 -41.12 33.24 -5.99
N THR A 480 -41.44 34.54 -5.87
CA THR A 480 -41.98 35.14 -4.64
C THR A 480 -43.47 34.77 -4.41
N SER A 481 -44.22 34.44 -5.46
CA SER A 481 -45.60 33.92 -5.33
C SER A 481 -45.64 32.47 -4.84
N GLN A 482 -44.64 31.65 -5.18
CA GLN A 482 -44.60 30.23 -4.82
C GLN A 482 -44.40 30.02 -3.31
N SER A 483 -43.56 30.84 -2.67
CA SER A 483 -43.28 30.77 -1.22
C SER A 483 -44.49 31.09 -0.32
N VAL A 484 -45.48 31.82 -0.82
CA VAL A 484 -46.74 32.09 -0.09
C VAL A 484 -47.67 30.86 -0.08
N THR A 485 -47.54 29.99 -1.08
CA THR A 485 -48.37 28.78 -1.22
C THR A 485 -47.91 27.65 -0.28
N ASP A 486 -46.61 27.58 0.00
CA ASP A 486 -46.01 26.54 0.87
C ASP A 486 -46.30 26.78 2.37
N LEU A 487 -46.55 28.03 2.78
CA LEU A 487 -46.95 28.39 4.15
C LEU A 487 -48.39 27.96 4.48
N VAL A 488 -49.27 27.83 3.49
CA VAL A 488 -50.66 27.36 3.67
C VAL A 488 -50.71 25.84 3.90
N GLY A 489 -49.78 25.09 3.31
CA GLY A 489 -49.67 23.63 3.49
C GLY A 489 -49.29 23.22 4.92
N MET A 490 -48.42 23.97 5.59
CA MET A 490 -48.01 23.66 6.97
C MET A 490 -49.15 23.84 8.00
N ALA A 491 -50.10 24.74 7.73
CA ALA A 491 -51.27 24.95 8.59
C ALA A 491 -52.29 23.79 8.52
N ALA A 492 -52.31 23.03 7.42
CA ALA A 492 -53.18 21.86 7.26
C ALA A 492 -52.65 20.62 8.00
N ASP A 493 -51.32 20.43 8.05
CA ASP A 493 -50.70 19.30 8.74
C ASP A 493 -50.69 19.47 10.27
N LEU A 494 -50.59 20.70 10.78
CA LEU A 494 -50.77 20.98 12.21
C LEU A 494 -52.20 20.66 12.71
N LYS A 495 -53.21 20.82 11.85
CA LYS A 495 -54.61 20.49 12.17
C LYS A 495 -54.89 18.98 12.16
N LYS A 496 -54.13 18.20 11.37
CA LYS A 496 -54.18 16.72 11.37
C LYS A 496 -53.49 16.13 12.61
N GLN A 497 -52.41 16.74 13.09
CA GLN A 497 -51.74 16.30 14.33
C GLN A 497 -52.63 16.50 15.58
N ASP A 498 -53.44 17.56 15.62
CA ASP A 498 -54.32 17.83 16.77
C ASP A 498 -55.52 16.85 16.85
N ALA A 499 -55.97 16.33 15.70
CA ALA A 499 -56.99 15.28 15.64
C ALA A 499 -56.46 13.90 16.11
N MET A 500 -55.18 13.57 15.84
CA MET A 500 -54.57 12.30 16.25
C MET A 500 -54.27 12.21 17.75
N LYS A 501 -54.04 13.33 18.45
CA LYS A 501 -53.86 13.35 19.92
C LYS A 501 -55.08 12.84 20.69
N LYS A 502 -56.29 12.97 20.13
CA LYS A 502 -57.55 12.68 20.83
C LYS A 502 -57.87 11.18 20.89
N ASP A 503 -57.28 10.36 20.02
CA ASP A 503 -57.57 8.92 19.92
C ASP A 503 -56.48 8.01 20.54
N ILE A 504 -55.25 8.49 20.75
CA ILE A 504 -54.16 7.67 21.31
C ILE A 504 -54.43 7.23 22.77
N GLY A 505 -55.16 8.06 23.51
CA GLY A 505 -55.61 7.74 24.87
C GLY A 505 -56.61 6.58 24.90
N LYS A 506 -57.39 6.36 23.84
CA LYS A 506 -58.24 5.17 23.71
C LYS A 506 -57.41 3.93 23.37
N THR A 507 -56.45 4.05 22.45
CA THR A 507 -55.59 2.94 22.01
C THR A 507 -54.74 2.39 23.15
N LEU A 508 -54.12 3.24 23.97
CA LEU A 508 -53.36 2.80 25.14
C LEU A 508 -54.25 2.15 26.20
N LYS A 509 -55.48 2.63 26.37
CA LYS A 509 -56.46 2.06 27.31
C LYS A 509 -56.91 0.66 26.89
N THR A 510 -57.11 0.42 25.59
CA THR A 510 -57.44 -0.90 25.03
C THR A 510 -56.29 -1.90 25.19
N ILE A 511 -55.03 -1.44 25.03
CA ILE A 511 -53.85 -2.28 25.27
C ILE A 511 -53.76 -2.67 26.77
N GLN A 512 -54.08 -1.74 27.68
CA GLN A 512 -54.09 -1.99 29.12
C GLN A 512 -55.24 -2.91 29.57
N GLU A 513 -56.41 -2.81 28.93
CA GLU A 513 -57.54 -3.73 29.13
C GLU A 513 -57.24 -5.15 28.60
N ALA A 514 -56.50 -5.28 27.50
CA ALA A 514 -56.04 -6.57 26.97
C ALA A 514 -54.95 -7.24 27.85
N GLU A 515 -54.08 -6.45 28.49
CA GLU A 515 -53.09 -6.95 29.46
C GLU A 515 -53.77 -7.41 30.75
N SER A 516 -54.69 -6.60 31.30
CA SER A 516 -55.39 -6.93 32.56
C SER A 516 -56.34 -8.12 32.44
N SER A 517 -56.85 -8.40 31.23
CA SER A 517 -57.62 -9.61 30.90
C SER A 517 -56.76 -10.82 30.51
N LYS A 518 -55.42 -10.74 30.63
CA LYS A 518 -54.42 -11.78 30.29
C LYS A 518 -54.43 -12.26 28.84
N GLN A 519 -55.00 -11.48 27.91
CA GLN A 519 -55.02 -11.83 26.48
C GLN A 519 -53.68 -11.56 25.80
N ILE A 520 -52.86 -10.65 26.36
CA ILE A 520 -51.50 -10.36 25.92
C ILE A 520 -50.55 -10.33 27.12
N SER A 521 -49.28 -10.68 26.90
CA SER A 521 -48.27 -10.61 27.97
C SER A 521 -47.79 -9.18 28.19
N ARG A 522 -47.23 -8.90 29.38
CA ARG A 522 -46.73 -7.57 29.76
C ARG A 522 -45.65 -7.04 28.81
N ASP A 523 -44.82 -7.93 28.27
CA ASP A 523 -43.82 -7.58 27.25
C ASP A 523 -44.42 -7.25 25.88
N GLN A 524 -45.51 -7.91 25.51
CA GLN A 524 -46.24 -7.61 24.27
C GLN A 524 -46.99 -6.28 24.37
N ALA A 525 -47.60 -6.00 25.54
CA ALA A 525 -48.25 -4.73 25.83
C ALA A 525 -47.24 -3.56 25.76
N ASN A 526 -46.06 -3.72 26.35
CA ASN A 526 -44.99 -2.71 26.29
C ASN A 526 -44.49 -2.45 24.87
N LYS A 527 -44.34 -3.49 24.03
CA LYS A 527 -43.93 -3.33 22.62
C LYS A 527 -44.98 -2.59 21.79
N LEU A 528 -46.26 -2.91 21.98
CA LEU A 528 -47.36 -2.26 21.26
C LEU A 528 -47.53 -0.80 21.70
N ALA A 529 -47.44 -0.53 23.00
CA ALA A 529 -47.45 0.83 23.54
C ALA A 529 -46.25 1.65 23.03
N TYR A 530 -45.05 1.06 23.00
CA TYR A 530 -43.85 1.68 22.45
C TYR A 530 -44.02 1.98 20.95
N SER A 531 -44.57 1.06 20.14
CA SER A 531 -44.81 1.32 18.71
C SER A 531 -45.84 2.43 18.46
N ALA A 532 -46.90 2.49 19.27
CA ALA A 532 -47.94 3.53 19.15
C ALA A 532 -47.38 4.92 19.53
N LEU A 533 -46.50 4.97 20.53
CA LEU A 533 -45.80 6.18 20.95
C LEU A 533 -44.69 6.59 19.97
N SER A 534 -43.94 5.65 19.41
CA SER A 534 -42.89 5.91 18.40
C SER A 534 -43.46 6.41 17.07
N SER A 535 -44.66 5.97 16.67
CA SER A 535 -45.35 6.55 15.49
C SER A 535 -45.76 8.02 15.67
N MET A 536 -45.76 8.53 16.90
CA MET A 536 -46.02 9.94 17.22
C MET A 536 -44.76 10.81 17.12
N VAL A 537 -43.56 10.20 17.15
CA VAL A 537 -42.26 10.90 17.20
C VAL A 537 -41.48 10.80 15.87
N GLY A 538 -41.91 9.96 14.93
CA GLY A 538 -41.47 10.05 13.53
C GLY A 538 -40.09 9.44 13.21
N GLU A 539 -39.69 8.33 13.85
CA GLU A 539 -38.51 7.56 13.43
C GLU A 539 -38.88 6.30 12.61
N PRO A 540 -38.17 5.99 11.50
CA PRO A 540 -38.42 4.81 10.68
C PRO A 540 -37.71 3.55 11.21
N THR A 541 -38.42 2.42 11.18
CA THR A 541 -37.98 1.09 11.60
C THR A 541 -37.35 0.29 10.44
N ALA A 542 -36.08 0.57 10.06
CA ALA A 542 -35.24 -0.38 9.30
C ALA A 542 -33.75 0.03 9.29
N LYS A 543 -32.84 -0.92 9.55
CA LYS A 543 -31.37 -0.78 9.36
C LYS A 543 -30.99 -0.82 7.86
N PRO A 544 -30.06 0.01 7.35
CA PRO A 544 -29.59 -0.07 5.96
C PRO A 544 -28.51 -1.15 5.73
N ALA A 545 -28.47 -1.70 4.51
CA ALA A 545 -27.54 -2.75 4.04
C ALA A 545 -26.24 -2.17 3.42
N ASN A 546 -25.15 -2.95 3.47
CA ASN A 546 -23.79 -2.55 3.04
C ASN A 546 -23.62 -2.44 1.51
N LEU A 547 -22.86 -1.43 1.07
CA LEU A 547 -22.62 -1.03 -0.33
C LEU A 547 -21.77 -2.01 -1.18
N THR A 548 -21.10 -3.00 -0.59
CA THR A 548 -20.30 -4.01 -1.30
C THR A 548 -21.13 -5.15 -1.90
N GLN A 549 -22.43 -5.16 -1.62
CA GLN A 549 -23.40 -6.13 -2.16
C GLN A 549 -24.19 -5.56 -3.34
N GLU A 550 -24.00 -4.27 -3.66
CA GLU A 550 -24.56 -3.69 -4.88
C GLU A 550 -23.82 -4.19 -6.11
N LYS A 551 -24.60 -4.67 -7.07
CA LYS A 551 -24.12 -5.35 -8.27
C LYS A 551 -23.21 -4.47 -9.12
N ASP A 552 -23.50 -3.17 -9.15
CA ASP A 552 -22.76 -2.17 -9.92
C ASP A 552 -21.33 -1.96 -9.39
N VAL A 553 -21.14 -2.09 -8.07
CA VAL A 553 -19.82 -2.02 -7.41
C VAL A 553 -19.02 -3.31 -7.67
N GLN A 554 -19.67 -4.47 -7.72
CA GLN A 554 -18.99 -5.74 -8.05
C GLN A 554 -18.59 -5.86 -9.52
N ASP A 555 -19.41 -5.32 -10.43
CA ASP A 555 -19.10 -5.31 -11.86
C ASP A 555 -17.96 -4.32 -12.19
N LEU A 556 -17.81 -3.25 -11.39
CA LEU A 556 -16.64 -2.36 -11.43
C LEU A 556 -15.35 -3.05 -10.94
N ILE A 557 -15.43 -3.83 -9.86
CA ILE A 557 -14.29 -4.61 -9.32
C ILE A 557 -13.86 -5.69 -10.32
N LYS A 558 -14.81 -6.34 -11.00
CA LYS A 558 -14.51 -7.35 -12.02
C LYS A 558 -13.90 -6.76 -13.29
N SER A 559 -14.39 -5.60 -13.75
CA SER A 559 -13.86 -4.95 -14.96
C SER A 559 -12.43 -4.40 -14.77
N GLN A 560 -12.06 -3.93 -13.57
CA GLN A 560 -10.67 -3.54 -13.27
C GLN A 560 -9.70 -4.73 -13.16
N SER A 561 -10.17 -5.93 -12.78
CA SER A 561 -9.29 -7.11 -12.70
C SER A 561 -8.84 -7.65 -14.07
N GLN A 562 -9.52 -7.27 -15.16
CA GLN A 562 -9.29 -7.83 -16.49
C GLN A 562 -8.79 -6.83 -17.55
N GLN A 563 -8.89 -5.51 -17.33
CA GLN A 563 -8.33 -4.51 -18.25
C GLN A 563 -7.71 -3.32 -17.49
N LYS A 564 -6.39 -3.11 -17.67
CA LYS A 564 -5.69 -1.87 -17.29
C LYS A 564 -6.18 -0.72 -18.19
N ALA A 565 -7.21 0.00 -17.76
CA ALA A 565 -7.63 1.27 -18.37
C ALA A 565 -7.42 2.42 -17.37
N PRO A 566 -6.93 3.61 -17.77
CA PRO A 566 -6.23 4.50 -16.84
C PRO A 566 -7.11 5.56 -16.14
N ASN A 567 -8.38 5.73 -16.49
CA ASN A 567 -9.23 6.81 -15.95
C ASN A 567 -10.66 6.32 -15.67
N ILE A 568 -11.19 6.63 -14.48
CA ILE A 568 -12.57 6.35 -14.06
C ILE A 568 -13.28 7.67 -13.75
N LYS A 569 -14.48 7.90 -14.30
CA LYS A 569 -15.38 8.99 -13.88
C LYS A 569 -16.67 8.41 -13.35
N ILE A 570 -17.07 8.81 -12.16
CA ILE A 570 -18.35 8.43 -11.53
C ILE A 570 -19.15 9.71 -11.27
N SER A 571 -20.41 9.75 -11.69
CA SER A 571 -21.32 10.88 -11.46
C SER A 571 -22.53 10.39 -10.67
N ARG A 572 -22.85 11.08 -9.57
CA ARG A 572 -24.05 10.85 -8.75
C ARG A 572 -24.73 12.20 -8.52
N GLY A 573 -25.79 12.49 -9.25
CA GLY A 573 -26.47 13.79 -9.15
C GLY A 573 -25.52 14.96 -9.46
N THR A 574 -25.45 15.96 -8.57
CA THR A 574 -24.60 17.16 -8.71
C THR A 574 -23.11 16.94 -8.40
N GLU A 575 -22.68 15.73 -8.02
CA GLU A 575 -21.29 15.43 -7.70
C GLU A 575 -20.64 14.53 -8.77
N LEU A 576 -19.45 14.95 -9.19
CA LEU A 576 -18.60 14.33 -10.20
C LEU A 576 -17.27 13.97 -9.53
N VAL A 577 -16.91 12.68 -9.53
CA VAL A 577 -15.61 12.21 -9.03
C VAL A 577 -14.84 11.61 -10.21
N GLU A 578 -13.74 12.26 -10.57
CA GLU A 578 -12.78 11.79 -11.58
C GLU A 578 -11.55 11.20 -10.87
N VAL A 579 -11.28 9.92 -11.11
CA VAL A 579 -10.05 9.25 -10.68
C VAL A 579 -9.17 9.04 -11.90
N ASN A 580 -8.11 9.84 -12.01
CA ASN A 580 -7.01 9.60 -12.94
C ASN A 580 -5.93 8.77 -12.21
N GLU A 581 -5.33 7.77 -12.86
CA GLU A 581 -4.10 7.18 -12.32
C GLU A 581 -3.07 8.28 -12.02
N PRO A 582 -2.34 8.22 -10.89
CA PRO A 582 -1.15 9.05 -10.73
C PRO A 582 -0.21 8.64 -11.86
N LYS A 583 0.20 9.61 -12.68
CA LYS A 583 1.24 9.44 -13.69
C LYS A 583 2.37 8.59 -13.09
N THR A 584 2.60 7.40 -13.62
CA THR A 584 3.79 6.58 -13.35
C THR A 584 5.00 7.24 -14.03
N GLY A 585 5.32 8.43 -13.50
CA GLY A 585 6.22 9.42 -14.05
C GLY A 585 6.03 10.71 -13.25
N GLY A 586 6.57 10.73 -12.02
CA GLY A 586 6.42 11.85 -11.11
C GLY A 586 7.61 11.98 -10.16
N THR A 587 8.50 12.91 -10.50
CA THR A 587 9.27 13.78 -9.59
C THR A 587 8.87 13.70 -8.11
N GLY A 588 9.40 12.74 -7.35
CA GLY A 588 9.11 12.60 -5.91
C GLY A 588 9.75 13.74 -5.11
N ILE A 589 8.96 14.73 -4.73
CA ILE A 589 9.37 15.69 -3.70
C ILE A 589 9.33 14.93 -2.38
N TYR A 590 10.50 14.68 -1.79
CA TYR A 590 10.60 14.13 -0.44
C TYR A 590 9.84 15.03 0.54
N PHE A 591 8.92 14.45 1.30
CA PHE A 591 8.18 15.14 2.35
C PHE A 591 8.51 14.53 3.70
N ASP A 592 8.51 15.38 4.74
CA ASP A 592 8.59 14.96 6.13
C ASP A 592 7.58 15.77 6.93
N TYR A 593 6.47 15.13 7.27
CA TYR A 593 5.41 15.72 8.06
C TYR A 593 5.39 15.10 9.45
N THR A 594 5.45 15.94 10.48
CA THR A 594 5.19 15.56 11.86
C THR A 594 4.10 16.45 12.39
N VAL A 595 3.09 15.84 13.00
CA VAL A 595 1.95 16.56 13.56
C VAL A 595 2.43 17.62 14.54
N PRO A 596 2.03 18.90 14.39
CA PRO A 596 2.40 19.95 15.32
C PRO A 596 1.93 19.68 16.75
N GLY A 597 2.77 20.01 17.72
CA GLY A 597 2.49 19.79 19.14
C GLY A 597 3.06 18.47 19.68
N ILE A 598 3.01 18.30 20.99
CA ILE A 598 3.57 17.12 21.66
C ILE A 598 2.49 16.05 21.73
N VAL A 599 2.67 14.97 20.96
CA VAL A 599 1.93 13.72 21.17
C VAL A 599 2.67 12.91 22.24
N PRO A 600 2.18 12.88 23.49
CA PRO A 600 2.89 12.18 24.57
C PRO A 600 2.94 10.70 24.26
N ILE A 601 3.96 10.03 24.79
CA ILE A 601 4.00 8.57 24.78
C ILE A 601 3.74 8.04 26.17
N ILE A 602 2.75 7.16 26.27
CA ILE A 602 2.26 6.60 27.52
C ILE A 602 2.30 5.07 27.36
N ALA A 603 2.90 4.37 28.31
CA ALA A 603 2.88 2.91 28.32
C ALA A 603 1.54 2.43 28.90
N GLN A 604 0.90 1.44 28.26
CA GLN A 604 -0.30 0.83 28.82
C GLN A 604 0.06 0.07 30.12
N PRO A 605 -0.72 0.21 31.19
CA PRO A 605 -0.42 -0.43 32.47
C PRO A 605 -0.75 -1.93 32.49
N SER A 606 -1.60 -2.41 31.56
CA SER A 606 -2.10 -3.78 31.52
C SER A 606 -2.33 -4.25 30.08
N SER A 607 -2.49 -5.56 29.87
CA SER A 607 -2.49 -6.16 28.52
C SER A 607 -3.64 -5.73 27.62
N MET A 608 -4.81 -5.38 28.18
CA MET A 608 -6.03 -5.12 27.40
C MET A 608 -6.41 -3.63 27.32
N THR A 609 -5.54 -2.72 27.76
CA THR A 609 -5.85 -1.28 27.91
C THR A 609 -5.19 -0.39 26.84
N CYS A 610 -4.81 -0.96 25.69
CA CYS A 610 -4.23 -0.22 24.57
C CYS A 610 -5.16 0.92 24.10
N TRP A 611 -6.46 0.65 23.94
CA TRP A 611 -7.50 1.61 23.51
C TRP A 611 -7.61 2.84 24.43
N ALA A 612 -7.59 2.64 25.75
CA ALA A 612 -7.66 3.72 26.75
C ALA A 612 -6.38 4.56 26.73
N THR A 613 -5.24 3.90 26.55
CA THR A 613 -3.93 4.53 26.54
C THR A 613 -3.76 5.43 25.31
N VAL A 614 -4.11 4.95 24.12
CA VAL A 614 -4.03 5.78 22.89
C VAL A 614 -5.01 6.94 22.90
N ALA A 615 -6.24 6.75 23.41
CA ALA A 615 -7.19 7.84 23.58
C ALA A 615 -6.65 8.92 24.53
N THR A 616 -5.95 8.51 25.58
CA THR A 616 -5.29 9.44 26.52
C THR A 616 -4.17 10.24 25.84
N MET A 617 -3.38 9.62 24.96
CA MET A 617 -2.36 10.32 24.17
C MET A 617 -3.00 11.38 23.26
N MET A 618 -4.09 10.99 22.57
CA MET A 618 -4.85 11.88 21.69
C MET A 618 -5.45 13.06 22.46
N MET A 619 -6.19 12.79 23.54
CA MET A 619 -6.83 13.82 24.37
C MET A 619 -5.79 14.77 24.99
N SER A 620 -4.62 14.24 25.38
CA SER A 620 -3.54 15.07 25.91
C SER A 620 -2.93 16.00 24.86
N TRP A 621 -2.80 15.52 23.62
CA TRP A 621 -2.38 16.34 22.49
C TRP A 621 -3.41 17.44 22.18
N LYS A 622 -4.70 17.08 22.08
CA LYS A 622 -5.79 18.02 21.77
C LYS A 622 -5.92 19.12 22.83
N ASP A 623 -5.91 18.73 24.10
CA ASP A 623 -6.06 19.65 25.23
C ASP A 623 -4.76 20.42 25.53
N LYS A 624 -3.65 20.11 24.83
CA LYS A 624 -2.29 20.62 25.09
C LYS A 624 -1.88 20.48 26.56
N LYS A 625 -2.33 19.41 27.22
CA LYS A 625 -2.15 19.14 28.64
C LYS A 625 -1.96 17.65 28.86
N SER A 626 -1.03 17.25 29.73
CA SER A 626 -0.88 15.84 30.10
C SER A 626 -2.04 15.38 30.97
N HIS A 627 -2.75 14.33 30.55
CA HIS A 627 -3.75 13.63 31.35
C HIS A 627 -3.21 12.28 31.81
N THR A 628 -3.64 11.82 32.98
CA THR A 628 -3.50 10.40 33.35
C THR A 628 -4.57 9.58 32.61
N ILE A 629 -4.37 8.26 32.49
CA ILE A 629 -5.34 7.42 31.77
C ILE A 629 -6.69 7.41 32.51
N GLU A 630 -6.64 7.40 33.84
CA GLU A 630 -7.82 7.49 34.71
C GLU A 630 -8.63 8.75 34.41
N ALA A 631 -7.98 9.92 34.41
CA ALA A 631 -8.64 11.20 34.16
C ALA A 631 -9.20 11.32 32.73
N ALA A 632 -8.53 10.72 31.74
CA ALA A 632 -9.03 10.66 30.37
C ALA A 632 -10.25 9.72 30.25
N MET A 633 -10.23 8.57 30.92
CA MET A 633 -11.35 7.64 30.93
C MET A 633 -12.55 8.16 31.73
N ASP A 634 -12.33 8.92 32.81
CA ASP A 634 -13.40 9.62 33.52
C ASP A 634 -14.14 10.61 32.61
N LYS A 635 -13.40 11.30 31.73
CA LYS A 635 -13.97 12.19 30.70
C LYS A 635 -14.73 11.43 29.62
N ALA A 636 -14.27 10.23 29.23
CA ALA A 636 -14.97 9.37 28.28
C ALA A 636 -16.25 8.77 28.90
N GLY A 637 -16.28 8.57 30.22
CA GLY A 637 -17.48 8.22 30.98
C GLY A 637 -17.29 7.01 31.88
N ALA A 638 -18.16 6.88 32.88
CA ALA A 638 -18.06 5.87 33.94
C ALA A 638 -17.96 4.43 33.43
N LYS A 639 -18.62 4.11 32.30
CA LYS A 639 -18.52 2.81 31.62
C LYS A 639 -17.08 2.48 31.24
N TYR A 640 -16.41 3.37 30.51
CA TYR A 640 -15.06 3.16 30.01
C TYR A 640 -14.02 3.20 31.14
N ARG A 641 -14.25 4.03 32.16
CA ARG A 641 -13.45 4.00 33.38
C ARG A 641 -13.46 2.62 34.05
N ALA A 642 -14.65 2.05 34.26
CA ALA A 642 -14.80 0.72 34.86
C ALA A 642 -14.16 -0.39 34.00
N MET A 643 -14.27 -0.32 32.68
CA MET A 643 -13.63 -1.28 31.76
C MET A 643 -12.10 -1.21 31.84
N PHE A 644 -11.54 0.01 31.89
CA PHE A 644 -10.11 0.20 32.05
C PHE A 644 -9.60 -0.35 33.39
N ASP A 645 -10.29 -0.03 34.50
CA ASP A 645 -9.93 -0.53 35.83
C ASP A 645 -10.03 -2.06 35.94
N ALA A 646 -10.92 -2.67 35.16
CA ALA A 646 -11.11 -4.12 35.10
C ALA A 646 -10.19 -4.84 34.08
N ASN A 647 -9.25 -4.14 33.42
CA ASN A 647 -8.38 -4.67 32.36
C ASN A 647 -9.17 -5.37 31.23
N GLN A 648 -10.25 -4.73 30.77
CA GLN A 648 -11.08 -5.25 29.68
C GLN A 648 -10.71 -4.60 28.34
N GLY A 649 -10.69 -5.42 27.29
CA GLY A 649 -10.55 -4.94 25.92
C GLY A 649 -11.84 -4.24 25.47
N LEU A 650 -11.70 -3.24 24.60
CA LEU A 650 -12.86 -2.58 23.99
C LEU A 650 -13.41 -3.47 22.85
N PRO A 651 -14.68 -3.88 22.88
CA PRO A 651 -15.30 -4.63 21.78
C PRO A 651 -15.40 -3.78 20.51
N ALA A 652 -15.23 -4.42 19.34
CA ALA A 652 -15.28 -3.76 18.03
C ALA A 652 -16.56 -2.94 17.79
N GLU A 653 -17.71 -3.45 18.23
CA GLU A 653 -19.02 -2.79 18.13
C GLU A 653 -19.11 -1.49 18.93
N GLU A 654 -18.28 -1.33 19.98
CA GLU A 654 -18.28 -0.14 20.83
C GLU A 654 -17.28 0.93 20.37
N HIS A 655 -16.46 0.66 19.35
CA HIS A 655 -15.46 1.63 18.87
C HIS A 655 -16.09 2.98 18.49
N GLY A 656 -17.27 2.97 17.87
CA GLY A 656 -17.97 4.20 17.46
C GLY A 656 -18.50 5.00 18.64
N ASP A 657 -19.08 4.32 19.63
CA ASP A 657 -19.58 4.97 20.84
C ASP A 657 -18.43 5.49 21.71
N PHE A 658 -17.31 4.77 21.76
CA PHE A 658 -16.11 5.19 22.46
C PHE A 658 -15.46 6.42 21.80
N ALA A 659 -15.35 6.42 20.46
CA ALA A 659 -14.85 7.58 19.72
C ALA A 659 -15.71 8.82 20.02
N LYS A 660 -17.04 8.71 19.91
CA LYS A 660 -17.98 9.80 20.25
C LYS A 660 -17.82 10.27 21.69
N ALA A 661 -17.68 9.34 22.64
CA ALA A 661 -17.48 9.65 24.05
C ALA A 661 -16.18 10.42 24.31
N CYS A 662 -15.12 10.11 23.57
CA CYS A 662 -13.87 10.86 23.59
C CYS A 662 -13.90 12.15 22.74
N LYS A 663 -15.04 12.46 22.09
CA LYS A 663 -15.20 13.56 21.12
C LYS A 663 -14.27 13.43 19.90
N MET A 664 -14.02 12.19 19.47
CA MET A 664 -13.31 11.83 18.26
C MET A 664 -14.30 11.38 17.18
N THR A 665 -13.87 11.51 15.93
CA THR A 665 -14.56 10.96 14.76
C THR A 665 -13.78 9.72 14.29
N GLY A 666 -14.51 8.68 13.93
CA GLY A 666 -13.93 7.48 13.33
C GLY A 666 -14.18 7.46 11.83
N GLU A 667 -13.15 7.10 11.08
CA GLU A 667 -13.27 6.90 9.63
C GLU A 667 -13.83 5.50 9.33
N PRO A 668 -14.66 5.34 8.29
CA PRO A 668 -15.14 4.03 7.89
C PRO A 668 -13.97 3.14 7.42
N PRO A 669 -14.09 1.81 7.50
CA PRO A 669 -13.05 0.90 7.02
C PRO A 669 -12.72 1.14 5.55
N MET A 670 -11.47 1.53 5.26
CA MET A 670 -10.99 1.80 3.91
C MET A 670 -9.47 1.61 3.80
N CYS A 671 -8.97 1.35 2.60
CA CYS A 671 -7.54 1.29 2.33
C CYS A 671 -7.00 2.70 2.05
N TYR A 672 -6.01 3.15 2.81
CA TYR A 672 -5.42 4.48 2.63
C TYR A 672 -4.22 4.45 1.68
N THR A 673 -4.18 5.40 0.75
CA THR A 673 -2.96 5.73 0.00
C THR A 673 -2.00 6.52 0.91
N VAL A 674 -0.72 6.61 0.50
CA VAL A 674 0.28 7.46 1.20
C VAL A 674 -0.20 8.90 1.32
N ASN A 675 -0.77 9.46 0.24
CA ASN A 675 -1.30 10.81 0.24
C ASN A 675 -2.55 10.94 1.13
N GLY A 676 -3.47 9.97 1.09
CA GLY A 676 -4.66 10.00 1.94
C GLY A 676 -4.31 9.96 3.44
N MET A 677 -3.35 9.13 3.84
CA MET A 677 -2.86 9.09 5.22
C MET A 677 -2.18 10.41 5.63
N ARG A 678 -1.40 11.00 4.72
CA ARG A 678 -0.76 12.30 4.93
C ARG A 678 -1.80 13.42 5.09
N GLU A 679 -2.80 13.46 4.23
CA GLU A 679 -3.89 14.45 4.28
C GLU A 679 -4.67 14.35 5.59
N LEU A 680 -4.96 13.13 6.08
CA LEU A 680 -5.58 12.95 7.40
C LEU A 680 -4.69 13.50 8.54
N LEU A 681 -3.39 13.24 8.49
CA LEU A 681 -2.44 13.75 9.48
C LEU A 681 -2.30 15.28 9.45
N GLU A 682 -2.37 15.87 8.25
CA GLU A 682 -2.32 17.31 8.01
C GLU A 682 -3.61 18.02 8.45
N LEU A 683 -4.77 17.40 8.21
CA LEU A 683 -6.08 17.99 8.48
C LEU A 683 -6.53 17.81 9.93
N HIS A 684 -6.30 16.62 10.51
CA HIS A 684 -6.87 16.22 11.80
C HIS A 684 -5.83 16.04 12.92
N GLY A 685 -4.54 16.05 12.58
CA GLY A 685 -3.47 15.82 13.54
C GLY A 685 -3.16 14.33 13.74
N PRO A 686 -2.81 13.85 14.94
CA PRO A 686 -2.42 12.47 15.13
C PRO A 686 -3.62 11.55 14.93
N LEU A 687 -3.36 10.31 14.52
CA LEU A 687 -4.41 9.33 14.21
C LEU A 687 -4.24 8.12 15.11
N ILE A 688 -5.34 7.64 15.70
CA ILE A 688 -5.39 6.28 16.27
C ILE A 688 -5.57 5.32 15.11
N VAL A 689 -4.74 4.27 15.07
CA VAL A 689 -4.83 3.18 14.09
C VAL A 689 -4.96 1.85 14.82
N ILE A 690 -5.84 0.98 14.33
CA ILE A 690 -6.07 -0.37 14.90
C ILE A 690 -5.69 -1.40 13.84
N ALA A 691 -4.71 -2.24 14.16
CA ALA A 691 -4.11 -3.22 13.24
C ALA A 691 -3.78 -4.54 13.95
N ASP A 692 -3.51 -5.60 13.18
CA ASP A 692 -3.06 -6.89 13.70
C ASP A 692 -1.53 -6.88 13.80
N GLU A 693 -0.99 -6.94 15.03
CA GLU A 693 0.46 -6.88 15.26
C GLU A 693 1.12 -8.28 15.34
N ALA A 694 0.36 -9.37 15.27
CA ALA A 694 0.87 -10.74 15.27
C ALA A 694 -0.02 -11.65 14.39
N PRO A 695 0.23 -11.66 13.07
CA PRO A 695 -0.56 -12.44 12.12
C PRO A 695 -0.55 -13.93 12.50
N GLY A 696 -1.71 -14.48 12.89
CA GLY A 696 -1.89 -15.89 13.22
C GLY A 696 -2.12 -16.24 14.69
N ASP A 697 -2.07 -15.27 15.62
CA ASP A 697 -2.43 -15.46 17.02
C ASP A 697 -3.80 -14.81 17.34
N LEU A 698 -4.67 -15.55 18.04
CA LEU A 698 -6.08 -15.20 18.35
C LEU A 698 -6.30 -13.92 19.21
N TRP A 699 -5.27 -13.10 19.45
CA TRP A 699 -5.28 -12.00 20.43
C TRP A 699 -4.52 -10.73 19.98
N ALA A 700 -4.30 -10.55 18.68
CA ALA A 700 -3.32 -9.58 18.17
C ALA A 700 -3.86 -8.22 17.68
N ILE A 701 -5.12 -7.88 17.95
CA ILE A 701 -5.69 -6.56 17.59
C ILE A 701 -5.16 -5.50 18.57
N HIS A 702 -4.36 -4.55 18.06
CA HIS A 702 -3.66 -3.55 18.87
C HIS A 702 -3.88 -2.13 18.35
N ALA A 703 -4.06 -1.17 19.25
CA ALA A 703 -4.28 0.24 18.93
C ALA A 703 -2.98 1.04 19.12
N ARG A 704 -2.60 1.83 18.12
CA ARG A 704 -1.36 2.65 18.09
C ARG A 704 -1.67 4.08 17.63
N VAL A 705 -0.74 5.02 17.82
CA VAL A 705 -0.90 6.41 17.37
C VAL A 705 0.12 6.75 16.28
N VAL A 706 -0.37 7.13 15.10
CA VAL A 706 0.44 7.72 14.03
C VAL A 706 0.56 9.22 14.28
N ARG A 707 1.79 9.72 14.39
CA ARG A 707 2.08 11.14 14.69
C ARG A 707 2.85 11.86 13.58
N GLY A 708 3.06 11.20 12.45
CA GLY A 708 3.79 11.77 11.32
C GLY A 708 4.06 10.74 10.23
N ILE A 709 4.43 11.24 9.06
CA ILE A 709 4.69 10.48 7.86
C ILE A 709 5.78 11.17 7.06
N TYR A 710 6.72 10.41 6.52
CA TYR A 710 7.83 10.96 5.74
C TYR A 710 8.27 9.98 4.65
N GLY A 711 8.74 10.50 3.52
CA GLY A 711 9.18 9.67 2.40
C GLY A 711 9.08 10.36 1.05
N ASP A 712 9.15 9.55 0.00
CA ASP A 712 9.11 10.00 -1.40
C ASP A 712 7.71 9.93 -2.05
N GLY A 713 6.68 9.53 -1.29
CA GLY A 713 5.30 9.39 -1.77
C GLY A 713 4.97 8.03 -2.36
N THR A 714 5.95 7.15 -2.49
CA THR A 714 5.72 5.74 -2.88
C THR A 714 5.46 4.88 -1.65
N VAL A 715 4.76 3.76 -1.83
CA VAL A 715 4.44 2.80 -0.76
C VAL A 715 5.71 2.21 -0.12
N ASP A 716 6.78 2.05 -0.91
CA ASP A 716 8.05 1.47 -0.47
C ASP A 716 9.01 2.50 0.13
N GLY A 717 8.97 3.74 -0.35
CA GLY A 717 9.83 4.83 0.11
C GLY A 717 9.21 5.72 1.20
N THR A 718 8.04 5.35 1.74
CA THR A 718 7.35 6.12 2.79
C THR A 718 7.29 5.35 4.11
N SER A 719 7.48 6.06 5.22
CA SER A 719 7.43 5.54 6.59
C SER A 719 6.55 6.40 7.50
N LEU A 720 5.86 5.74 8.42
CA LEU A 720 5.03 6.33 9.47
C LEU A 720 5.82 6.43 10.76
N ARG A 721 5.58 7.49 11.53
CA ARG A 721 6.12 7.70 12.87
C ARG A 721 5.08 7.28 13.90
N ILE A 722 5.35 6.20 14.64
CA ILE A 722 4.40 5.55 15.54
C ILE A 722 4.77 5.79 17.00
N ASN A 723 3.76 6.12 17.81
CA ASN A 723 3.78 5.97 19.26
C ASN A 723 2.95 4.73 19.61
N ASP A 724 3.58 3.77 20.26
CA ASP A 724 2.97 2.48 20.61
C ASP A 724 2.78 2.39 22.13
N PRO A 725 1.54 2.16 22.61
CA PRO A 725 1.29 2.00 24.04
C PRO A 725 1.94 0.73 24.61
N ALA A 726 2.22 -0.30 23.80
CA ALA A 726 2.91 -1.51 24.25
C ALA A 726 4.36 -1.19 24.65
N GLY A 727 4.59 -1.12 25.96
CA GLY A 727 5.88 -0.73 26.53
C GLY A 727 6.25 0.74 26.29
N GLY A 728 5.32 1.58 25.83
CA GLY A 728 5.55 3.02 25.60
C GLY A 728 6.68 3.30 24.60
N ARG A 729 6.64 2.67 23.42
CA ARG A 729 7.72 2.72 22.43
C ARG A 729 7.47 3.71 21.30
N ARG A 730 8.51 4.43 20.88
CA ARG A 730 8.50 5.24 19.64
C ARG A 730 9.35 4.55 18.59
N TYR A 731 8.77 4.34 17.42
CA TYR A 731 9.49 3.78 16.27
C TYR A 731 8.92 4.29 14.96
N THR A 732 9.59 3.93 13.87
CA THR A 732 9.10 4.16 12.52
C THR A 732 8.77 2.83 11.87
N GLU A 733 7.70 2.81 11.09
CA GLU A 733 7.24 1.63 10.35
C GLU A 733 7.05 2.01 8.87
N SER A 734 7.54 1.20 7.95
CA SER A 734 7.30 1.43 6.51
C SER A 734 5.81 1.38 6.20
N PHE A 735 5.34 2.21 5.26
CA PHE A 735 3.93 2.26 4.88
C PHE A 735 3.43 0.88 4.40
N ARG A 736 4.23 0.14 3.61
CA ARG A 736 3.90 -1.24 3.20
C ARG A 736 3.63 -2.19 4.37
N ALA A 737 4.52 -2.19 5.37
CA ALA A 737 4.36 -3.07 6.53
C ALA A 737 3.11 -2.70 7.35
N PHE A 738 2.87 -1.40 7.53
CA PHE A 738 1.65 -0.91 8.16
C PHE A 738 0.39 -1.35 7.40
N THR A 739 0.32 -1.14 6.08
CA THR A 739 -0.85 -1.50 5.26
C THR A 739 -1.15 -3.00 5.34
N THR A 740 -0.13 -3.85 5.35
CA THR A 740 -0.32 -5.31 5.47
C THR A 740 -1.04 -5.67 6.77
N LYS A 741 -0.56 -5.14 7.91
CA LYS A 741 -1.17 -5.35 9.23
C LYS A 741 -2.55 -4.71 9.38
N TYR A 742 -2.75 -3.59 8.72
CA TYR A 742 -3.99 -2.82 8.75
C TYR A 742 -5.10 -3.50 7.93
N GLU A 743 -4.77 -4.10 6.79
CA GLU A 743 -5.73 -4.77 5.89
C GLU A 743 -6.16 -6.14 6.40
N GLU A 744 -5.33 -6.87 7.15
CA GLU A 744 -5.73 -8.11 7.83
C GLU A 744 -6.90 -7.91 8.82
N VAL A 745 -7.13 -6.66 9.21
CA VAL A 745 -8.17 -6.23 10.14
C VAL A 745 -9.43 -5.73 9.37
N ALA A 746 -9.57 -5.92 8.06
CA ALA A 746 -10.70 -5.39 7.30
C ALA A 746 -12.05 -6.16 7.44
N ASP A 747 -12.04 -7.43 7.84
CA ASP A 747 -13.21 -8.33 7.75
C ASP A 747 -14.29 -8.20 8.85
N ALA A 748 -14.23 -7.18 9.72
CA ALA A 748 -15.21 -6.96 10.80
C ALA A 748 -15.74 -5.51 10.82
N PRO A 749 -16.97 -5.23 11.31
CA PRO A 749 -17.51 -3.87 11.42
C PRO A 749 -16.83 -3.12 12.58
N ARG A 750 -15.56 -2.74 12.39
CA ARG A 750 -14.73 -2.02 13.36
C ARG A 750 -14.21 -0.72 12.76
N LEU A 751 -14.28 0.37 13.51
CA LEU A 751 -13.53 1.58 13.14
C LEU A 751 -12.04 1.29 13.31
N GLN A 752 -11.26 1.53 12.26
CA GLN A 752 -9.83 1.25 12.24
C GLN A 752 -8.98 2.53 12.35
N VAL A 753 -9.54 3.70 12.04
CA VAL A 753 -8.89 5.01 12.21
C VAL A 753 -9.81 5.93 13.02
N MET A 754 -9.23 6.63 13.98
CA MET A 754 -9.93 7.67 14.76
C MET A 754 -9.07 8.92 14.89
N HIS A 755 -9.71 10.09 14.84
CA HIS A 755 -9.05 11.40 14.93
C HIS A 755 -9.97 12.44 15.58
N PHE A 756 -9.47 13.66 15.79
CA PHE A 756 -10.27 14.78 16.31
C PHE A 756 -10.93 15.61 15.23
#